data_AF-A0A8C5HAN3-F1
#
_entry.id   AF-A0A8C5HAN3-F1
#
_cell.length_a   1.000
_cell.length_b   1.000
_cell.length_c   1.000
_cell.angle_alpha   90.00
_cell.angle_beta   90.00
_cell.angle_gamma   90.00
#
_symmetry.space_group_name_H-M   'P 1'
#
loop_
_entity.id
_entity.type
_entity.pdbx_description
1 polymer ?
#
loop_
_entity_poly.entity_id
_entity_poly.type
_entity_poly.pdbx_seq_one_letter_code
_entity_poly.pdbx_strand_id
1 'polypeptide(L)'
;NPARAHMSFITFRVWPYAVGGVRSYAVATEQRDEASVAVRSRQAEQFDWALTKLDSSVRRTGRITKTLLLRIFHDICRKGYPSGNQALLLLRSCGSLLPEMKQDERTELAHRVWDELQKLEAQYDVSHYNALLKVYLQNEFKFSPTDFLAKMEAANVQPNRVTYQRLIAAYCQNGDIEGASTILGFMKSKDLPITEAVFSSLVTGHARAGDIESAKNIFSVMRGAGIEPGPEAYLSLLNAYAEIGDLENIQKSLEAAESADCGLMDRDIMQVISTMARFGHSQLVPEMAKRLRHGRGFIPDAMNLCLSLITQGQEDTAFYILKAFPSLQSENTVEDFNIGNFFLRHCINADTPLEKIVGYCKELQESNMHSAPLSFTLSCALEAKKLELMKLFKEQGFPIRPHYFWPLFTPHTKEKNVAGVMEVVKGMAELSITPDTDTFSDYIFPAFPIAFVQAVFNHTFTLVFSLHIYLHQSGINLLSSLKLPLSFVAEQMQAQEDKLRSFFNQLQAEVHNKYTLFGDRESFLEQKLVELKAENKPLNTVLRQLIQALSANELQRALELKQQYEEEMTPGAYAALINLCCRHNNVEEAIDLKRELSRKDPSVTLDASKSFALVKTLATNGQAVDILKEMKEKDVVLSNSNITALFHMFNAVVSKGGVDTVRRLQDTVFTLGLAKPTSNLCSPLITAYLENNDFSGALDASFECQKRYKQLPRIHDIIVALVENGDTDLLQKVMDFVSQERGEMTMLYDLFFAFVQTGRYREARKIIETPGLRARPGRMQWFAEKCISAQQMEALEQMADMTAKLFECDRDDMYYYVLRLCKETNNWKKAEAMWTKMQEENVIPRERTLRLLADVFKSNGQEVPFAVPEVMSHSYSVVQDAEKNGVILGPSPYDVVIRALLAEGSIEEAMAVKDIAQSHIPNFKLSEIASSLLIIAQSKKGQVKDALEQLKLMFQSDQIPMQLAITRVVQAMGSHGDIAGIQEVESLMKNLSTSLNLSRMLFVNNLTLAHIQNGDLEAAVEILEGIYTSPDGSNSSMSFIFRKVLEADNDQALDKLSAMAERLANHFACYRPATDLFLQLLENDKYEDAKFMLAVSIAVCVCVNVMSLSEVGKIKSLMNLIPDFAEKEVLYAYLLKSHVVDEDLTSAKALHEQMQKEGMTVDELSLKRLAGLYRKVGETLPFPDHSFHFYTQLLLSKLLFFWEYFCYFRFMVSSH
;
A
#
# COMPACT_ATOMS: atom_id res chain seq x y z
N ASN A 1 35.24 -55.92 -8.42
CA ASN A 1 35.02 -56.37 -9.81
C ASN A 1 35.00 -55.16 -10.72
N PRO A 2 35.93 -55.04 -11.69
CA PRO A 2 36.27 -53.81 -12.41
C PRO A 2 35.64 -53.73 -13.81
N ALA A 3 35.55 -52.53 -14.40
CA ALA A 3 35.53 -52.19 -15.84
C ALA A 3 34.88 -50.80 -15.98
N ARG A 4 35.30 -49.82 -16.80
CA ARG A 4 36.29 -49.62 -17.87
C ARG A 4 36.38 -48.08 -17.99
N ALA A 5 37.54 -47.45 -17.84
CA ALA A 5 38.45 -47.07 -18.93
C ALA A 5 37.76 -46.49 -20.18
N HIS A 6 37.93 -45.17 -20.42
CA HIS A 6 38.69 -44.72 -21.60
C HIS A 6 39.22 -43.29 -21.44
N MET A 7 40.55 -43.23 -21.57
CA MET A 7 41.43 -42.07 -21.73
C MET A 7 41.31 -41.49 -23.14
N SER A 8 41.42 -40.17 -23.28
CA SER A 8 42.17 -39.56 -24.39
C SER A 8 42.74 -38.20 -23.96
N PHE A 9 44.06 -38.20 -23.77
CA PHE A 9 44.95 -37.04 -23.67
C PHE A 9 45.24 -36.45 -25.06
N ILE A 10 45.56 -35.15 -25.12
CA ILE A 10 46.60 -34.45 -25.94
C ILE A 10 46.42 -32.94 -25.66
N THR A 11 47.10 -32.40 -24.63
CA THR A 11 48.32 -31.53 -24.69
C THR A 11 48.13 -30.19 -25.40
N PHE A 12 48.01 -29.09 -24.65
CA PHE A 12 49.06 -28.17 -24.16
C PHE A 12 49.56 -27.14 -25.19
N ARG A 13 49.16 -25.86 -25.01
CA ARG A 13 50.06 -24.69 -25.10
C ARG A 13 49.73 -23.70 -23.98
N VAL A 14 50.79 -23.08 -23.47
CA VAL A 14 50.98 -22.47 -22.15
C VAL A 14 51.21 -20.96 -22.30
N TRP A 15 50.47 -20.16 -21.49
CA TRP A 15 50.77 -18.90 -20.75
C TRP A 15 51.36 -17.66 -21.47
N PRO A 16 51.36 -16.44 -20.86
CA PRO A 16 51.02 -16.02 -19.47
C PRO A 16 49.92 -14.92 -19.39
N TYR A 17 49.20 -14.67 -18.29
CA TYR A 17 49.65 -14.04 -17.03
C TYR A 17 48.77 -14.44 -15.83
N ALA A 18 49.43 -14.70 -14.70
CA ALA A 18 48.92 -14.90 -13.34
C ALA A 18 49.17 -13.61 -12.51
N VAL A 19 48.69 -13.29 -11.30
CA VAL A 19 48.42 -13.94 -9.99
C VAL A 19 47.60 -12.87 -9.20
N GLY A 20 46.73 -13.13 -8.22
CA GLY A 20 46.63 -14.27 -7.32
C GLY A 20 45.34 -14.29 -6.49
N GLY A 21 45.07 -15.48 -5.96
CA GLY A 21 43.87 -15.82 -5.21
C GLY A 21 44.13 -15.94 -3.70
N VAL A 22 43.02 -16.14 -2.99
CA VAL A 22 43.00 -16.55 -1.59
C VAL A 22 42.66 -18.05 -1.57
N ARG A 23 43.58 -18.83 -1.00
CA ARG A 23 43.49 -20.28 -0.81
C ARG A 23 42.45 -20.62 0.26
N SER A 24 41.63 -21.62 -0.07
CA SER A 24 40.79 -22.40 0.84
C SER A 24 41.64 -23.25 1.77
N TYR A 25 41.38 -23.16 3.08
CA TYR A 25 41.84 -24.15 4.05
C TYR A 25 40.72 -25.15 4.30
N ALA A 26 40.99 -26.42 3.98
CA ALA A 26 40.17 -27.55 4.39
C ALA A 26 40.50 -27.88 5.85
N VAL A 27 39.48 -27.94 6.71
CA VAL A 27 39.54 -28.54 8.05
C VAL A 27 38.60 -29.73 8.05
N ALA A 28 39.10 -30.86 8.53
CA ALA A 28 38.42 -32.15 8.56
C ALA A 28 37.09 -32.09 9.31
N THR A 29 36.03 -32.63 8.69
CA THR A 29 34.72 -32.81 9.29
C THR A 29 34.68 -34.12 10.08
N GLU A 30 34.58 -34.03 11.40
CA GLU A 30 34.07 -35.13 12.23
C GLU A 30 32.54 -35.20 12.09
N GLN A 31 32.04 -36.42 11.89
CA GLN A 31 30.62 -36.75 11.75
C GLN A 31 29.86 -36.48 13.06
N ARG A 32 28.86 -35.57 13.04
CA ARG A 32 27.79 -35.52 14.05
C ARG A 32 26.44 -35.05 13.45
N ASP A 33 25.45 -35.95 13.58
CA ASP A 33 23.99 -35.81 13.62
C ASP A 33 23.24 -34.95 12.58
N GLU A 34 22.67 -35.65 11.59
CA GLU A 34 21.88 -35.16 10.44
C GLU A 34 20.51 -34.54 10.79
N ALA A 35 20.03 -34.60 12.04
CA ALA A 35 18.73 -34.05 12.43
C ALA A 35 18.73 -32.52 12.68
N SER A 36 19.89 -31.86 12.65
CA SER A 36 20.07 -30.44 13.05
C SER A 36 20.12 -29.43 11.90
N VAL A 37 20.12 -29.89 10.63
CA VAL A 37 20.39 -29.03 9.46
C VAL A 37 19.18 -28.21 9.02
N ALA A 38 17.96 -28.75 9.12
CA ALA A 38 16.73 -28.06 8.69
C ALA A 38 16.35 -26.87 9.58
N VAL A 39 16.61 -26.95 10.89
CA VAL A 39 16.35 -25.84 11.85
C VAL A 39 17.37 -24.71 11.68
N ARG A 40 18.62 -25.03 11.29
CA ARG A 40 19.66 -24.04 10.99
C ARG A 40 19.41 -23.28 9.68
N SER A 41 18.74 -23.90 8.71
CA SER A 41 18.43 -23.28 7.40
C SER A 41 17.38 -22.15 7.50
N ARG A 42 16.26 -22.36 8.20
CA ARG A 42 15.24 -21.31 8.42
C ARG A 42 15.74 -20.13 9.26
N GLN A 43 16.67 -20.39 10.20
CA GLN A 43 17.26 -19.37 11.06
C GLN A 43 18.30 -18.52 10.32
N ALA A 44 19.03 -19.08 9.35
CA ALA A 44 19.95 -18.33 8.49
C ALA A 44 19.22 -17.30 7.60
N GLU A 45 18.05 -17.67 7.04
CA GLU A 45 17.29 -16.81 6.10
C GLU A 45 16.71 -15.52 6.73
N GLN A 46 16.24 -15.55 7.98
CA GLN A 46 15.77 -14.34 8.66
C GLN A 46 16.91 -13.36 9.00
N PHE A 47 18.11 -13.87 9.27
CA PHE A 47 19.27 -13.03 9.50
C PHE A 47 19.83 -12.48 8.19
N ASP A 48 19.76 -13.22 7.09
CA ASP A 48 20.13 -12.70 5.77
C ASP A 48 19.30 -11.47 5.39
N TRP A 49 18.01 -11.41 5.76
CA TRP A 49 17.22 -10.18 5.60
C TRP A 49 17.74 -9.00 6.43
N ALA A 50 18.06 -9.21 7.71
CA ALA A 50 18.58 -8.16 8.59
C ALA A 50 19.97 -7.68 8.17
N LEU A 51 20.83 -8.60 7.73
CA LEU A 51 22.14 -8.33 7.15
C LEU A 51 22.01 -7.58 5.82
N THR A 52 21.11 -8.01 4.94
CA THR A 52 20.80 -7.32 3.67
C THR A 52 20.26 -5.91 3.92
N LYS A 53 19.46 -5.72 4.98
CA LYS A 53 18.93 -4.41 5.35
C LYS A 53 20.00 -3.49 5.95
N LEU A 54 20.88 -4.01 6.79
CA LEU A 54 22.05 -3.27 7.29
C LEU A 54 22.99 -2.89 6.15
N ASP A 55 23.37 -3.85 5.32
CA ASP A 55 24.27 -3.64 4.17
C ASP A 55 23.65 -2.68 3.15
N SER A 56 22.35 -2.82 2.85
CA SER A 56 21.61 -1.87 2.02
C SER A 56 21.56 -0.46 2.64
N SER A 57 21.45 -0.33 3.97
CA SER A 57 21.47 0.98 4.63
C SER A 57 22.85 1.62 4.51
N VAL A 58 23.90 0.87 4.82
CA VAL A 58 25.30 1.32 4.74
C VAL A 58 25.66 1.72 3.31
N ARG A 59 25.27 0.94 2.29
CA ARG A 59 25.55 1.27 0.89
C ARG A 59 24.78 2.47 0.36
N ARG A 60 23.54 2.70 0.82
CA ARG A 60 22.68 3.80 0.34
C ARG A 60 22.95 5.11 1.06
N THR A 61 23.12 5.08 2.37
CA THR A 61 23.16 6.30 3.20
C THR A 61 24.47 6.44 3.98
N GLY A 62 25.33 5.43 4.00
CA GLY A 62 26.56 5.45 4.81
C GLY A 62 26.31 5.35 6.32
N ARG A 63 25.06 5.19 6.78
CA ARG A 63 24.67 5.16 8.19
C ARG A 63 23.69 4.05 8.56
N ILE A 64 23.61 3.76 9.84
CA ILE A 64 22.66 2.84 10.47
C ILE A 64 21.92 3.62 11.58
N THR A 65 20.64 3.34 11.80
CA THR A 65 19.89 3.94 12.91
C THR A 65 20.07 3.11 14.19
N LYS A 66 20.14 3.78 15.35
CA LYS A 66 20.23 3.12 16.68
C LYS A 66 19.11 2.07 16.87
N THR A 67 17.89 2.40 16.45
CA THR A 67 16.71 1.52 16.56
C THR A 67 16.85 0.24 15.75
N LEU A 68 17.38 0.33 14.52
CA LEU A 68 17.61 -0.84 13.67
C LEU A 68 18.69 -1.73 14.27
N LEU A 69 19.81 -1.14 14.73
CA LEU A 69 20.90 -1.91 15.32
C LEU A 69 20.47 -2.62 16.61
N LEU A 70 19.75 -1.92 17.51
CA LEU A 70 19.24 -2.51 18.75
C LEU A 70 18.20 -3.60 18.51
N ARG A 71 17.33 -3.44 17.50
CA ARG A 71 16.38 -4.48 17.12
C ARG A 71 17.11 -5.76 16.69
N ILE A 72 18.10 -5.63 15.81
CA ILE A 72 18.89 -6.77 15.34
C ILE A 72 19.68 -7.40 16.48
N PHE A 73 20.25 -6.58 17.38
CA PHE A 73 20.94 -7.06 18.57
C PHE A 73 20.00 -7.87 19.50
N HIS A 74 18.81 -7.35 19.83
CA HIS A 74 17.84 -8.07 20.65
C HIS A 74 17.33 -9.35 19.99
N ASP A 75 17.13 -9.34 18.67
CA ASP A 75 16.73 -10.52 17.91
C ASP A 75 17.83 -11.61 17.95
N ILE A 76 19.12 -11.21 17.96
CA ILE A 76 20.26 -12.12 18.13
C ILE A 76 20.30 -12.69 19.55
N CYS A 77 20.19 -11.85 20.57
CA CYS A 77 20.23 -12.29 21.97
C CYS A 77 19.06 -13.24 22.32
N ARG A 78 17.87 -13.04 21.73
CA ARG A 78 16.69 -13.91 21.97
C ARG A 78 16.82 -15.31 21.37
N LYS A 79 17.53 -15.47 20.24
CA LYS A 79 17.53 -16.72 19.47
C LYS A 79 18.66 -17.68 19.87
N GLY A 80 19.75 -17.17 20.46
CA GLY A 80 20.92 -17.94 20.87
C GLY A 80 21.79 -18.36 19.67
N TYR A 81 23.10 -18.09 19.75
CA TYR A 81 24.16 -18.41 18.77
C TYR A 81 24.22 -17.56 17.49
N PRO A 82 24.73 -16.31 17.55
CA PRO A 82 25.08 -15.55 16.35
C PRO A 82 26.21 -16.24 15.57
N SER A 83 26.11 -16.28 14.24
CA SER A 83 27.26 -16.69 13.41
C SER A 83 28.41 -15.69 13.54
N GLY A 84 29.66 -16.12 13.34
CA GLY A 84 30.82 -15.24 13.43
C GLY A 84 30.70 -13.99 12.52
N ASN A 85 30.13 -14.12 11.34
CA ASN A 85 29.89 -12.98 10.45
C ASN A 85 28.83 -12.00 11.00
N GLN A 86 27.81 -12.49 11.70
CA GLN A 86 26.77 -11.66 12.32
C GLN A 86 27.32 -10.89 13.52
N ALA A 87 28.08 -11.56 14.39
CA ALA A 87 28.77 -10.92 15.51
C ALA A 87 29.76 -9.85 15.01
N LEU A 88 30.51 -10.16 13.95
CA LEU A 88 31.45 -9.23 13.33
C LEU A 88 30.75 -7.99 12.74
N LEU A 89 29.61 -8.14 12.07
CA LEU A 89 28.88 -6.99 11.50
C LEU A 89 28.26 -6.13 12.60
N LEU A 90 27.66 -6.73 13.63
CA LEU A 90 27.11 -6.00 14.78
C LEU A 90 28.18 -5.12 15.42
N LEU A 91 29.34 -5.71 15.73
CA LEU A 91 30.45 -4.98 16.33
C LEU A 91 30.92 -3.84 15.42
N ARG A 92 31.12 -4.10 14.12
CA ARG A 92 31.52 -3.07 13.15
C ARG A 92 30.50 -1.93 13.04
N SER A 93 29.23 -2.20 13.33
CA SER A 93 28.14 -1.22 13.25
C SER A 93 28.10 -0.26 14.44
N CYS A 94 28.75 -0.58 15.56
CA CYS A 94 28.83 0.28 16.75
C CYS A 94 29.84 1.44 16.64
N GLY A 95 30.49 1.62 15.48
CA GLY A 95 31.49 2.66 15.25
C GLY A 95 30.94 3.90 14.54
N SER A 96 31.68 4.41 13.54
CA SER A 96 31.35 5.65 12.80
C SER A 96 30.03 5.61 12.01
N LEU A 97 29.38 4.44 11.90
CA LEU A 97 28.11 4.25 11.19
C LEU A 97 26.88 4.78 11.96
N LEU A 98 27.07 5.22 13.22
CA LEU A 98 26.02 5.78 14.07
C LEU A 98 26.24 7.28 14.34
N PRO A 99 26.22 8.17 13.31
CA PRO A 99 26.52 9.60 13.49
C PRO A 99 25.59 10.30 14.50
N GLU A 100 24.41 9.72 14.75
CA GLU A 100 23.39 10.21 15.68
C GLU A 100 23.72 10.00 17.16
N MET A 101 24.71 9.17 17.50
CA MET A 101 25.10 8.87 18.89
C MET A 101 26.44 9.52 19.24
N LYS A 102 26.65 9.92 20.50
CA LYS A 102 27.94 10.42 20.99
C LYS A 102 28.98 9.29 21.04
N GLN A 103 30.27 9.65 20.96
CA GLN A 103 31.37 8.67 20.99
C GLN A 103 31.35 7.78 22.25
N ASP A 104 31.04 8.36 23.41
CA ASP A 104 30.92 7.62 24.68
C ASP A 104 29.76 6.62 24.64
N GLU A 105 28.58 7.04 24.15
CA GLU A 105 27.40 6.18 24.03
C GLU A 105 27.61 5.04 23.03
N ARG A 106 28.33 5.29 21.93
CA ARG A 106 28.71 4.26 20.95
C ARG A 106 29.62 3.23 21.58
N THR A 107 30.54 3.67 22.45
CA THR A 107 31.46 2.79 23.17
C THR A 107 30.74 1.94 24.21
N GLU A 108 29.81 2.53 24.97
CA GLU A 108 28.95 1.78 25.89
C GLU A 108 28.13 0.71 25.15
N LEU A 109 27.57 1.08 23.99
CA LEU A 109 26.86 0.13 23.14
C LEU A 109 27.77 -0.98 22.64
N ALA A 110 29.00 -0.66 22.20
CA ALA A 110 29.98 -1.65 21.76
C ALA A 110 30.36 -2.62 22.88
N HIS A 111 30.55 -2.14 24.12
CA HIS A 111 30.78 -2.99 25.29
C HIS A 111 29.59 -3.88 25.59
N ARG A 112 28.38 -3.33 25.62
CA ARG A 112 27.15 -4.11 25.85
C ARG A 112 26.99 -5.22 24.82
N VAL A 113 27.21 -4.90 23.55
CA VAL A 113 27.16 -5.89 22.46
C VAL A 113 28.26 -6.95 22.65
N TRP A 114 29.50 -6.53 22.95
CA TRP A 114 30.61 -7.45 23.17
C TRP A 114 30.39 -8.38 24.36
N ASP A 115 29.92 -7.87 25.50
CA ASP A 115 29.71 -8.64 26.72
C ASP A 115 28.57 -9.66 26.56
N GLU A 116 27.45 -9.27 25.93
CA GLU A 116 26.37 -10.22 25.62
C GLU A 116 26.80 -11.26 24.59
N LEU A 117 27.61 -10.87 23.58
CA LEU A 117 28.21 -11.83 22.65
C LEU A 117 29.07 -12.84 23.44
N GLN A 118 29.95 -12.39 24.34
CA GLN A 118 30.80 -13.27 25.14
C GLN A 118 30.06 -14.27 26.04
N LYS A 119 28.82 -13.96 26.47
CA LYS A 119 27.97 -14.89 27.24
C LYS A 119 27.39 -16.02 26.39
N LEU A 120 27.29 -15.82 25.09
CA LEU A 120 26.86 -16.84 24.14
C LEU A 120 28.13 -17.65 23.81
N GLU A 121 28.15 -18.96 24.07
CA GLU A 121 29.33 -19.86 23.96
C GLU A 121 29.92 -20.02 22.53
N ALA A 122 30.23 -18.91 21.86
CA ALA A 122 30.77 -18.84 20.51
C ALA A 122 32.28 -18.59 20.53
N GLN A 123 33.01 -19.24 19.62
CA GLN A 123 34.44 -19.00 19.43
C GLN A 123 34.67 -17.74 18.58
N TYR A 124 35.36 -16.76 19.15
CA TYR A 124 35.73 -15.52 18.47
C TYR A 124 37.15 -15.57 17.94
N ASP A 125 37.31 -15.26 16.65
CA ASP A 125 38.61 -15.20 15.99
C ASP A 125 39.25 -13.79 16.10
N VAL A 126 40.46 -13.67 15.56
CA VAL A 126 41.22 -12.40 15.49
C VAL A 126 40.43 -11.28 14.80
N SER A 127 39.51 -11.61 13.88
CA SER A 127 38.71 -10.64 13.13
C SER A 127 37.75 -9.86 14.01
N HIS A 128 37.18 -10.50 15.04
CA HIS A 128 36.26 -9.88 16.00
C HIS A 128 36.98 -8.88 16.91
N TYR A 129 38.13 -9.27 17.48
CA TYR A 129 38.98 -8.39 18.28
C TYR A 129 39.47 -7.20 17.48
N ASN A 130 39.88 -7.44 16.22
CA ASN A 130 40.23 -6.37 15.32
C ASN A 130 39.03 -5.43 15.10
N ALA A 131 37.82 -5.94 14.84
CA ALA A 131 36.64 -5.08 14.69
C ALA A 131 36.38 -4.22 15.93
N LEU A 132 36.52 -4.77 17.13
CA LEU A 132 36.42 -4.02 18.39
C LEU A 132 37.48 -2.92 18.48
N LEU A 133 38.75 -3.21 18.16
CA LEU A 133 39.81 -2.20 18.08
C LEU A 133 39.48 -1.08 17.08
N LYS A 134 38.89 -1.43 15.93
CA LYS A 134 38.47 -0.42 14.95
C LYS A 134 37.40 0.50 15.53
N VAL A 135 36.43 -0.05 16.25
CA VAL A 135 35.37 0.73 16.90
C VAL A 135 35.95 1.63 17.98
N TYR A 136 36.88 1.14 18.80
CA TYR A 136 37.57 1.96 19.81
C TYR A 136 38.32 3.13 19.17
N LEU A 137 39.06 2.90 18.09
CA LEU A 137 39.75 3.97 17.35
C LEU A 137 38.78 5.00 16.75
N GLN A 138 37.62 4.55 16.25
CA GLN A 138 36.59 5.43 15.67
C GLN A 138 35.84 6.24 16.73
N ASN A 139 35.68 5.67 17.92
CA ASN A 139 35.04 6.33 19.05
C ASN A 139 36.05 7.08 19.95
N GLU A 140 37.33 7.10 19.58
CA GLU A 140 38.44 7.67 20.38
C GLU A 140 38.44 7.19 21.84
N PHE A 141 38.04 5.93 22.05
CA PHE A 141 38.02 5.31 23.36
C PHE A 141 39.46 5.10 23.86
N LYS A 142 39.75 5.57 25.07
CA LYS A 142 41.05 5.38 25.71
C LYS A 142 41.11 4.00 26.35
N PHE A 143 42.00 3.16 25.84
CA PHE A 143 42.30 1.84 26.40
C PHE A 143 43.81 1.59 26.40
N SER A 144 44.25 0.66 27.23
CA SER A 144 45.64 0.20 27.27
C SER A 144 45.87 -0.85 26.18
N PRO A 145 46.75 -0.59 25.19
CA PRO A 145 47.05 -1.56 24.13
C PRO A 145 47.68 -2.85 24.67
N THR A 146 48.46 -2.78 25.76
CA THR A 146 49.04 -3.96 26.42
C THR A 146 47.99 -4.82 27.09
N ASP A 147 47.00 -4.21 27.74
CA ASP A 147 45.92 -4.95 28.40
C ASP A 147 45.01 -5.62 27.36
N PHE A 148 44.83 -4.96 26.20
CA PHE A 148 44.10 -5.56 25.09
C PHE A 148 44.83 -6.79 24.51
N LEU A 149 46.17 -6.72 24.38
CA LEU A 149 46.98 -7.87 23.97
C LEU A 149 46.89 -9.01 24.98
N ALA A 150 46.97 -8.71 26.29
CA ALA A 150 46.79 -9.70 27.35
C ALA A 150 45.39 -10.35 27.29
N LYS A 151 44.34 -9.57 26.99
CA LYS A 151 42.97 -10.07 26.80
C LYS A 151 42.86 -11.03 25.60
N MET A 152 43.58 -10.77 24.51
CA MET A 152 43.63 -11.67 23.35
C MET A 152 44.39 -12.96 23.68
N GLU A 153 45.52 -12.85 24.39
CA GLU A 153 46.33 -13.99 24.81
C GLU A 153 45.57 -14.90 25.78
N ALA A 154 44.87 -14.33 26.77
CA ALA A 154 44.01 -15.08 27.69
C ALA A 154 42.86 -15.83 26.98
N ALA A 155 42.44 -15.33 25.82
CA ALA A 155 41.44 -15.97 24.96
C ALA A 155 42.07 -16.96 23.95
N ASN A 156 43.38 -17.23 24.00
CA ASN A 156 44.14 -18.04 23.05
C ASN A 156 44.06 -17.53 21.59
N VAL A 157 43.91 -16.21 21.39
CA VAL A 157 43.81 -15.58 20.07
C VAL A 157 45.12 -14.83 19.75
N GLN A 158 45.81 -15.23 18.68
CA GLN A 158 47.10 -14.65 18.30
C GLN A 158 46.94 -13.32 17.52
N PRO A 159 47.58 -12.22 17.94
CA PRO A 159 47.58 -10.95 17.21
C PRO A 159 48.18 -11.10 15.80
N ASN A 160 47.58 -10.42 14.81
CA ASN A 160 48.09 -10.39 13.44
C ASN A 160 48.57 -8.98 13.05
N ARG A 161 49.05 -8.82 11.80
CA ARG A 161 49.51 -7.52 11.26
C ARG A 161 48.50 -6.40 11.52
N VAL A 162 47.21 -6.65 11.25
CA VAL A 162 46.14 -5.64 11.39
C VAL A 162 45.93 -5.26 12.86
N THR A 163 46.08 -6.21 13.79
CA THR A 163 46.03 -5.94 15.23
C THR A 163 47.12 -4.96 15.63
N TYR A 164 48.38 -5.23 15.29
CA TYR A 164 49.51 -4.35 15.62
C TYR A 164 49.38 -2.97 14.98
N GLN A 165 48.93 -2.88 13.71
CA GLN A 165 48.66 -1.60 13.05
C GLN A 165 47.65 -0.74 13.82
N ARG A 166 46.57 -1.36 14.32
CA ARG A 166 45.54 -0.65 15.11
C ARG A 166 46.02 -0.25 16.51
N LEU A 167 46.87 -1.05 17.13
CA LEU A 167 47.49 -0.70 18.41
C LEU A 167 48.47 0.46 18.26
N ILE A 168 49.26 0.50 17.17
CA ILE A 168 50.09 1.66 16.82
C ILE A 168 49.20 2.90 16.66
N ALA A 169 48.12 2.80 15.88
CA ALA A 169 47.17 3.89 15.70
C ALA A 169 46.57 4.37 17.04
N ALA A 170 46.29 3.47 17.99
CA ALA A 170 45.77 3.82 19.32
C ALA A 170 46.80 4.60 20.15
N TYR A 171 48.06 4.15 20.17
CA TYR A 171 49.16 4.89 20.82
C TYR A 171 49.34 6.27 20.20
N CYS A 172 49.36 6.35 18.86
CA CYS A 172 49.46 7.61 18.13
C CYS A 172 48.27 8.54 18.39
N GLN A 173 47.04 8.05 18.49
CA GLN A 173 45.88 8.87 18.85
C GLN A 173 46.03 9.51 20.23
N ASN A 174 46.76 8.89 21.15
CA ASN A 174 47.05 9.44 22.47
C ASN A 174 48.32 10.33 22.49
N GLY A 175 49.02 10.49 21.37
CA GLY A 175 50.30 11.19 21.30
C GLY A 175 51.49 10.40 21.88
N ASP A 176 51.30 9.12 22.21
CA ASP A 176 52.35 8.26 22.79
C ASP A 176 53.21 7.63 21.67
N ILE A 177 54.23 8.37 21.25
CA ILE A 177 55.17 7.94 20.21
C ILE A 177 56.10 6.81 20.69
N GLU A 178 56.44 6.77 21.97
CA GLU A 178 57.33 5.74 22.52
C GLU A 178 56.64 4.37 22.51
N GLY A 179 55.37 4.32 22.95
CA GLY A 179 54.53 3.13 22.86
C GLY A 179 54.33 2.66 21.42
N ALA A 180 54.02 3.59 20.51
CA ALA A 180 53.89 3.31 19.09
C ALA A 180 55.19 2.73 18.48
N SER A 181 56.35 3.30 18.83
CA SER A 181 57.67 2.86 18.36
C SER A 181 58.04 1.48 18.89
N THR A 182 57.64 1.16 20.11
CA THR A 182 57.84 -0.16 20.73
C THR A 182 57.09 -1.24 19.93
N ILE A 183 55.80 -1.01 19.64
CA ILE A 183 55.00 -1.95 18.83
C ILE A 183 55.52 -2.04 17.39
N LEU A 184 55.98 -0.92 16.81
CA LEU A 184 56.61 -0.91 15.50
C LEU A 184 57.90 -1.75 15.47
N GLY A 185 58.71 -1.69 16.53
CA GLY A 185 59.88 -2.53 16.72
C GLY A 185 59.52 -4.02 16.77
N PHE A 186 58.44 -4.38 17.47
CA PHE A 186 57.90 -5.75 17.46
C PHE A 186 57.39 -6.20 16.09
N MET A 187 56.77 -5.31 15.30
CA MET A 187 56.38 -5.64 13.93
C MET A 187 57.61 -5.94 13.06
N LYS A 188 58.68 -5.15 13.20
CA LYS A 188 59.95 -5.38 12.48
C LYS A 188 60.63 -6.67 12.91
N SER A 189 60.68 -6.99 14.20
CA SER A 189 61.31 -8.23 14.69
C SER A 189 60.56 -9.50 14.30
N LYS A 190 59.27 -9.38 13.96
CA LYS A 190 58.42 -10.45 13.43
C LYS A 190 58.35 -10.45 11.89
N ASP A 191 59.18 -9.67 11.21
CA ASP A 191 59.19 -9.50 9.75
C ASP A 191 57.81 -9.17 9.14
N LEU A 192 56.98 -8.43 9.89
CA LEU A 192 55.67 -7.99 9.42
C LEU A 192 55.81 -6.74 8.54
N PRO A 193 55.19 -6.69 7.35
CA PRO A 193 55.34 -5.58 6.44
C PRO A 193 54.71 -4.30 7.00
N ILE A 194 55.48 -3.22 7.01
CA ILE A 194 55.03 -1.88 7.36
C ILE A 194 54.34 -1.28 6.13
N THR A 195 53.13 -0.74 6.33
CA THR A 195 52.30 -0.18 5.26
C THR A 195 52.14 1.32 5.44
N GLU A 196 51.62 2.02 4.42
CA GLU A 196 51.27 3.45 4.48
C GLU A 196 50.47 3.82 5.75
N ALA A 197 49.44 3.02 6.10
CA ALA A 197 48.61 3.24 7.28
C ALA A 197 49.40 3.36 8.61
N VAL A 198 50.56 2.68 8.74
CA VAL A 198 51.42 2.78 9.93
C VAL A 198 52.11 4.14 9.96
N PHE A 199 52.63 4.59 8.83
CA PHE A 199 53.26 5.91 8.72
C PHE A 199 52.25 7.03 8.87
N SER A 200 51.06 6.92 8.27
CA SER A 200 49.95 7.85 8.49
C SER A 200 49.58 7.95 9.98
N SER A 201 49.52 6.82 10.70
CA SER A 201 49.31 6.83 12.15
C SER A 201 50.44 7.56 12.89
N LEU A 202 51.70 7.37 12.50
CA LEU A 202 52.84 8.08 13.08
C LEU A 202 52.79 9.60 12.83
N VAL A 203 52.34 10.04 11.66
CA VAL A 203 52.08 11.47 11.37
C VAL A 203 51.09 12.03 12.40
N THR A 204 49.95 11.35 12.61
CA THR A 204 48.97 11.75 13.63
C THR A 204 49.57 11.73 15.03
N GLY A 205 50.39 10.74 15.35
CA GLY A 205 51.04 10.62 16.67
C GLY A 205 51.99 11.77 16.97
N HIS A 206 52.87 12.11 16.02
CA HIS A 206 53.83 13.21 16.20
C HIS A 206 53.10 14.55 16.28
N ALA A 207 52.06 14.74 15.48
CA ALA A 207 51.21 15.92 15.56
C ALA A 207 50.53 16.07 16.94
N ARG A 208 49.93 15.00 17.47
CA ARG A 208 49.27 15.01 18.79
C ARG A 208 50.25 15.10 19.96
N ALA A 209 51.50 14.70 19.77
CA ALA A 209 52.60 14.96 20.70
C ALA A 209 53.10 16.43 20.66
N GLY A 210 52.58 17.26 19.74
CA GLY A 210 52.97 18.65 19.55
C GLY A 210 54.18 18.86 18.65
N ASP A 211 54.70 17.80 18.01
CA ASP A 211 55.88 17.85 17.14
C ASP A 211 55.50 17.75 15.66
N ILE A 212 55.01 18.86 15.12
CA ILE A 212 54.57 18.98 13.72
C ILE A 212 55.73 18.85 12.74
N GLU A 213 56.95 19.24 13.12
CA GLU A 213 58.13 19.11 12.26
C GLU A 213 58.51 17.64 12.07
N SER A 214 58.49 16.84 13.13
CA SER A 214 58.64 15.39 13.00
C SER A 214 57.50 14.76 12.20
N ALA A 215 56.26 15.24 12.36
CA ALA A 215 55.12 14.77 11.58
C ALA A 215 55.32 14.99 10.05
N LYS A 216 55.86 16.15 9.65
CA LYS A 216 56.25 16.41 8.25
C LYS A 216 57.40 15.49 7.81
N ASN A 217 58.41 15.31 8.66
CA ASN A 217 59.58 14.49 8.34
C ASN A 217 59.23 13.02 8.07
N ILE A 218 58.11 12.51 8.60
CA ILE A 218 57.63 11.14 8.28
C ILE A 218 57.45 10.94 6.78
N PHE A 219 57.07 11.95 6.00
CA PHE A 219 56.96 11.83 4.53
C PHE A 219 58.31 11.52 3.88
N SER A 220 59.41 12.08 4.41
CA SER A 220 60.75 11.76 3.93
C SER A 220 61.16 10.33 4.31
N VAL A 221 60.76 9.87 5.51
CA VAL A 221 61.01 8.50 6.00
C VAL A 221 60.23 7.48 5.17
N MET A 222 58.97 7.77 4.80
CA MET A 222 58.16 6.94 3.92
C MET A 222 58.85 6.73 2.57
N ARG A 223 59.27 7.82 1.91
CA ARG A 223 60.00 7.74 0.63
C ARG A 223 61.32 7.00 0.76
N GLY A 224 62.07 7.22 1.85
CA GLY A 224 63.30 6.48 2.16
C GLY A 224 63.07 4.98 2.39
N ALA A 225 61.89 4.59 2.85
CA ALA A 225 61.45 3.20 2.97
C ALA A 225 60.85 2.62 1.67
N GLY A 226 60.86 3.37 0.57
CA GLY A 226 60.29 2.97 -0.72
C GLY A 226 58.76 2.99 -0.77
N ILE A 227 58.11 3.72 0.13
CA ILE A 227 56.65 3.88 0.20
C ILE A 227 56.32 5.32 -0.15
N GLU A 228 55.65 5.54 -1.28
CA GLU A 228 55.18 6.89 -1.63
C GLU A 228 54.03 7.33 -0.72
N PRO A 229 54.02 8.59 -0.25
CA PRO A 229 52.89 9.14 0.51
C PRO A 229 51.63 9.17 -0.33
N GLY A 230 50.59 8.48 0.12
CA GLY A 230 49.28 8.48 -0.51
C GLY A 230 48.27 9.37 0.24
N PRO A 231 46.98 9.28 -0.13
CA PRO A 231 45.92 10.13 0.43
C PRO A 231 45.79 10.04 1.96
N GLU A 232 46.02 8.87 2.58
CA GLU A 232 45.91 8.69 4.03
C GLU A 232 46.98 9.49 4.79
N ALA A 233 48.20 9.53 4.26
CA ALA A 233 49.30 10.31 4.84
C ALA A 233 49.02 11.82 4.76
N TYR A 234 48.60 12.31 3.59
CA TYR A 234 48.21 13.72 3.41
C TYR A 234 47.01 14.10 4.28
N LEU A 235 45.97 13.27 4.37
CA LEU A 235 44.82 13.50 5.25
C LEU A 235 45.22 13.58 6.73
N SER A 236 46.17 12.75 7.16
CA SER A 236 46.68 12.76 8.54
C SER A 236 47.37 14.09 8.87
N LEU A 237 48.15 14.61 7.92
CA LEU A 237 48.83 15.90 8.04
C LEU A 237 47.85 17.09 7.95
N LEU A 238 46.85 17.02 7.07
CA LEU A 238 45.80 18.03 6.96
C LEU A 238 44.96 18.12 8.25
N ASN A 239 44.59 16.96 8.82
CA ASN A 239 43.91 16.92 10.11
C ASN A 239 44.78 17.54 11.20
N ALA A 240 46.08 17.22 11.27
CA ALA A 240 47.00 17.82 12.23
C ALA A 240 47.02 19.36 12.18
N TYR A 241 47.11 19.95 10.99
CA TYR A 241 47.02 21.40 10.85
C TYR A 241 45.61 21.93 11.17
N ALA A 242 44.55 21.17 10.90
CA ALA A 242 43.19 21.54 11.24
C ALA A 242 42.92 21.51 12.76
N GLU A 243 43.61 20.64 13.52
CA GLU A 243 43.59 20.66 15.00
C GLU A 243 44.21 21.98 15.52
N ILE A 244 45.24 22.49 14.85
CA ILE A 244 45.98 23.72 15.24
C ILE A 244 45.34 25.01 14.68
N GLY A 245 44.59 24.91 13.57
CA GLY A 245 43.99 26.06 12.87
C GLY A 245 44.91 26.74 11.85
N ASP A 246 45.94 26.04 11.36
CA ASP A 246 46.92 26.59 10.42
C ASP A 246 46.46 26.46 8.96
N LEU A 247 45.70 27.46 8.48
CA LEU A 247 45.15 27.48 7.12
C LEU A 247 46.24 27.50 6.03
N GLU A 248 47.36 28.17 6.27
CA GLU A 248 48.42 28.34 5.27
C GLU A 248 49.07 26.98 4.95
N ASN A 249 49.39 26.20 5.99
CA ASN A 249 49.96 24.88 5.82
C ASN A 249 48.93 23.84 5.33
N ILE A 250 47.63 24.02 5.64
CA ILE A 250 46.56 23.24 5.02
C ILE A 250 46.56 23.44 3.50
N GLN A 251 46.57 24.70 3.04
CA GLN A 251 46.57 25.02 1.61
C GLN A 251 47.80 24.48 0.89
N LYS A 252 49.01 24.69 1.45
CA LYS A 252 50.25 24.12 0.91
C LYS A 252 50.22 22.60 0.82
N SER A 253 49.65 21.93 1.83
CA SER A 253 49.57 20.47 1.86
C SER A 253 48.55 19.93 0.86
N LEU A 254 47.46 20.67 0.59
CA LEU A 254 46.51 20.34 -0.48
C LEU A 254 47.15 20.48 -1.86
N GLU A 255 47.87 21.58 -2.12
CA GLU A 255 48.61 21.78 -3.38
C GLU A 255 49.71 20.71 -3.58
N ALA A 256 50.38 20.32 -2.49
CA ALA A 256 51.34 19.22 -2.50
C ALA A 256 50.68 17.86 -2.80
N ALA A 257 49.45 17.62 -2.34
CA ALA A 257 48.70 16.41 -2.67
C ALA A 257 48.23 16.43 -4.14
N GLU A 258 47.74 17.57 -4.64
CA GLU A 258 47.32 17.75 -6.04
C GLU A 258 48.48 17.56 -7.02
N SER A 259 49.66 18.15 -6.72
CA SER A 259 50.87 17.99 -7.55
C SER A 259 51.47 16.57 -7.52
N ALA A 260 51.18 15.80 -6.48
CA ALA A 260 51.55 14.39 -6.36
C ALA A 260 50.51 13.43 -6.98
N ASP A 261 49.49 13.94 -7.67
CA ASP A 261 48.34 13.19 -8.22
C ASP A 261 47.61 12.33 -7.16
N CYS A 262 47.63 12.81 -5.90
CA CYS A 262 46.93 12.18 -4.80
C CYS A 262 45.48 12.68 -4.75
N GLY A 263 44.54 11.91 -5.30
CA GLY A 263 43.12 12.27 -5.38
C GLY A 263 42.39 12.29 -4.03
N LEU A 264 42.52 13.36 -3.24
CA LEU A 264 41.73 13.58 -2.01
C LEU A 264 40.24 13.77 -2.33
N MET A 265 39.40 12.89 -1.83
CA MET A 265 37.96 12.88 -2.10
C MET A 265 37.20 13.89 -1.23
N ASP A 266 35.95 14.20 -1.59
CA ASP A 266 35.09 15.10 -0.79
C ASP A 266 34.95 14.62 0.66
N ARG A 267 34.94 13.30 0.88
CA ARG A 267 34.92 12.67 2.21
C ARG A 267 36.15 13.04 3.04
N ASP A 268 37.33 13.13 2.42
CA ASP A 268 38.58 13.47 3.11
C ASP A 268 38.55 14.94 3.55
N ILE A 269 38.06 15.82 2.68
CA ILE A 269 37.86 17.26 2.98
C ILE A 269 36.80 17.45 4.08
N MET A 270 35.70 16.69 4.02
CA MET A 270 34.66 16.68 5.06
C MET A 270 35.20 16.24 6.42
N GLN A 271 36.13 15.28 6.46
CA GLN A 271 36.80 14.87 7.68
C GLN A 271 37.69 16.00 8.24
N VAL A 272 38.40 16.73 7.39
CA VAL A 272 39.18 17.92 7.81
C VAL A 272 38.26 19.00 8.37
N ILE A 273 37.11 19.25 7.73
CA ILE A 273 36.08 20.18 8.24
C ILE A 273 35.55 19.75 9.60
N SER A 274 35.27 18.45 9.79
CA SER A 274 34.83 17.92 11.08
C SER A 274 35.88 18.13 12.17
N THR A 275 37.15 17.90 11.85
CA THR A 275 38.26 18.10 12.79
C THR A 275 38.40 19.57 13.17
N MET A 276 38.41 20.47 12.18
CA MET A 276 38.49 21.91 12.38
C MET A 276 37.37 22.45 13.27
N ALA A 277 36.13 22.00 13.04
CA ALA A 277 34.98 22.38 13.86
C ALA A 277 35.11 21.87 15.30
N ARG A 278 35.57 20.63 15.49
CA ARG A 278 35.77 20.02 16.80
C ARG A 278 36.79 20.76 17.66
N PHE A 279 37.86 21.28 17.04
CA PHE A 279 38.90 22.05 17.74
C PHE A 279 38.58 23.55 17.86
N GLY A 280 37.38 23.99 17.46
CA GLY A 280 36.91 25.36 17.64
C GLY A 280 37.33 26.33 16.52
N HIS A 281 37.90 25.84 15.43
CA HIS A 281 38.35 26.65 14.28
C HIS A 281 37.26 26.82 13.21
N SER A 282 35.99 26.89 13.64
CA SER A 282 34.81 26.91 12.74
C SER A 282 34.80 28.09 11.76
N GLN A 283 35.57 29.15 12.03
CA GLN A 283 35.74 30.31 11.16
C GLN A 283 36.42 29.97 9.82
N LEU A 284 37.21 28.90 9.79
CA LEU A 284 38.01 28.50 8.61
C LEU A 284 37.26 27.48 7.73
N VAL A 285 36.13 26.94 8.20
CA VAL A 285 35.30 25.95 7.48
C VAL A 285 34.81 26.44 6.11
N PRO A 286 34.41 27.71 5.92
CA PRO A 286 34.03 28.23 4.60
C PRO A 286 35.10 28.06 3.52
N GLU A 287 36.38 28.25 3.85
CA GLU A 287 37.48 28.10 2.89
C GLU A 287 37.68 26.64 2.46
N MET A 288 37.48 25.71 3.40
CA MET A 288 37.51 24.28 3.11
C MET A 288 36.28 23.81 2.32
N ALA A 289 35.10 24.36 2.63
CA ALA A 289 33.86 24.01 1.96
C ALA A 289 33.86 24.38 0.46
N LYS A 290 34.56 25.46 0.07
CA LYS A 290 34.76 25.86 -1.34
C LYS A 290 35.52 24.83 -2.17
N ARG A 291 36.30 23.96 -1.54
CA ARG A 291 37.13 22.94 -2.20
C ARG A 291 36.39 21.62 -2.44
N LEU A 292 35.15 21.48 -1.95
CA LEU A 292 34.32 20.30 -2.20
C LEU A 292 33.92 20.25 -3.69
N ARG A 293 34.11 19.09 -4.32
CA ARG A 293 33.92 18.88 -5.77
C ARG A 293 32.53 18.34 -6.12
N HIS A 294 31.69 18.10 -5.11
CA HIS A 294 30.31 17.60 -5.21
C HIS A 294 30.19 16.32 -6.04
N GLY A 295 31.09 15.35 -5.81
CA GLY A 295 31.14 14.07 -6.51
C GLY A 295 29.97 13.12 -6.19
N ARG A 296 29.90 11.97 -6.88
CA ARG A 296 28.90 10.91 -6.58
C ARG A 296 29.06 10.45 -5.12
N GLY A 297 27.98 10.54 -4.35
CA GLY A 297 27.97 10.20 -2.91
C GLY A 297 28.14 11.38 -1.95
N PHE A 298 28.35 12.61 -2.47
CA PHE A 298 28.50 13.82 -1.66
C PHE A 298 27.34 14.03 -0.67
N ILE A 299 26.08 13.88 -1.13
CA ILE A 299 24.90 14.20 -0.31
C ILE A 299 24.80 13.29 0.92
N PRO A 300 24.84 11.94 0.81
CA PRO A 300 24.90 11.06 1.97
C PRO A 300 26.04 11.38 2.94
N ASP A 301 27.25 11.64 2.42
CA ASP A 301 28.43 11.94 3.25
C ASP A 301 28.29 13.28 3.97
N ALA A 302 27.78 14.31 3.29
CA ALA A 302 27.53 15.63 3.85
C ALA A 302 26.41 15.60 4.91
N MET A 303 25.35 14.80 4.69
CA MET A 303 24.31 14.58 5.69
C MET A 303 24.88 13.90 6.94
N ASN A 304 25.75 12.89 6.78
CA ASN A 304 26.40 12.22 7.90
C ASN A 304 27.34 13.16 8.67
N LEU A 305 28.05 14.05 7.97
CA LEU A 305 28.84 15.11 8.58
C LEU A 305 27.98 16.07 9.40
N CYS A 306 26.88 16.58 8.84
CA CYS A 306 25.94 17.44 9.56
C CYS A 306 25.41 16.76 10.84
N LEU A 307 25.00 15.49 10.76
CA LEU A 307 24.56 14.72 11.94
C LEU A 307 25.67 14.61 12.99
N SER A 308 26.90 14.30 12.56
CA SER A 308 28.05 14.19 13.48
C SER A 308 28.39 15.52 14.15
N LEU A 309 28.35 16.63 13.42
CA LEU A 309 28.64 17.96 13.94
C LEU A 309 27.59 18.43 14.96
N ILE A 310 26.30 18.16 14.72
CA ILE A 310 25.24 18.43 15.69
C ILE A 310 25.45 17.61 16.97
N THR A 311 25.78 16.32 16.84
CA THR A 311 26.09 15.46 18.00
C THR A 311 27.29 15.97 18.81
N GLN A 312 28.22 16.69 18.17
CA GLN A 312 29.38 17.33 18.78
C GLN A 312 29.09 18.76 19.32
N GLY A 313 27.87 19.29 19.17
CA GLY A 313 27.51 20.64 19.59
C GLY A 313 28.02 21.76 18.65
N GLN A 314 28.29 21.42 17.38
CA GLN A 314 28.72 22.35 16.33
C GLN A 314 27.59 22.55 15.30
N GLU A 315 26.38 22.85 15.78
CA GLU A 315 25.17 23.00 14.95
C GLU A 315 25.27 24.13 13.90
N ASP A 316 25.96 25.23 14.21
CA ASP A 316 26.12 26.38 13.29
C ASP A 316 26.97 25.99 12.07
N THR A 317 28.05 25.24 12.30
CA THR A 317 28.89 24.69 11.23
C THR A 317 28.13 23.63 10.41
N ALA A 318 27.35 22.79 11.08
CA ALA A 318 26.48 21.82 10.40
C ALA A 318 25.46 22.52 9.50
N PHE A 319 24.89 23.64 9.95
CA PHE A 319 23.94 24.45 9.17
C PHE A 319 24.61 25.13 7.98
N TYR A 320 25.83 25.62 8.14
CA TYR A 320 26.61 26.18 7.03
C TYR A 320 26.85 25.14 5.93
N ILE A 321 27.24 23.92 6.30
CA ILE A 321 27.46 22.82 5.34
C ILE A 321 26.15 22.43 4.66
N LEU A 322 25.03 22.42 5.39
CA LEU A 322 23.70 22.19 4.83
C LEU A 322 23.36 23.22 3.74
N LYS A 323 23.68 24.50 3.95
CA LYS A 323 23.51 25.58 2.94
C LYS A 323 24.47 25.42 1.75
N ALA A 324 25.61 24.77 1.95
CA ALA A 324 26.58 24.46 0.89
C ALA A 324 26.23 23.18 0.11
N PHE A 325 25.10 22.52 0.43
CA PHE A 325 24.60 21.44 -0.42
C PHE A 325 24.38 22.01 -1.82
N PRO A 326 24.85 21.32 -2.88
CA PRO A 326 24.55 21.74 -4.22
C PRO A 326 23.04 21.76 -4.31
N SER A 327 22.46 22.92 -4.64
CA SER A 327 21.03 23.03 -4.84
C SER A 327 20.68 21.93 -5.82
N LEU A 328 19.93 20.94 -5.35
CA LEU A 328 19.34 19.92 -6.20
C LEU A 328 18.32 20.65 -7.08
N GLN A 329 18.82 21.32 -8.13
CA GLN A 329 18.10 21.53 -9.37
C GLN A 329 18.04 20.16 -10.09
N SER A 330 17.59 19.13 -9.37
CA SER A 330 17.09 17.91 -9.94
C SER A 330 15.59 18.14 -10.12
N GLU A 331 15.20 18.49 -11.33
CA GLU A 331 13.83 18.85 -11.69
C GLU A 331 12.84 17.66 -11.69
N ASN A 332 13.08 16.57 -10.94
CA ASN A 332 12.33 15.30 -11.11
C ASN A 332 11.72 14.66 -9.85
N THR A 333 11.68 15.33 -8.70
CA THR A 333 10.92 14.84 -7.52
C THR A 333 10.29 15.99 -6.74
N VAL A 334 8.98 16.17 -6.86
CA VAL A 334 8.20 17.24 -6.19
C VAL A 334 8.00 16.99 -4.68
N GLU A 335 8.87 16.21 -4.02
CA GLU A 335 8.72 15.89 -2.59
C GLU A 335 9.87 16.40 -1.69
N ASP A 336 11.02 16.81 -2.23
CA ASP A 336 12.21 17.11 -1.41
C ASP A 336 12.46 18.61 -1.13
N PHE A 337 11.41 19.42 -0.93
CA PHE A 337 11.53 20.75 -0.28
C PHE A 337 11.80 20.64 1.23
N ASN A 338 12.48 19.59 1.66
CA ASN A 338 12.55 19.14 3.05
C ASN A 338 13.94 18.59 3.42
N ILE A 339 14.98 19.00 2.70
CA ILE A 339 16.38 18.60 3.01
C ILE A 339 16.73 19.00 4.46
N GLY A 340 16.13 20.07 4.99
CA GLY A 340 16.27 20.47 6.40
C GLY A 340 15.65 19.52 7.45
N ASN A 341 14.82 18.54 7.06
CA ASN A 341 14.11 17.68 8.02
C ASN A 341 15.05 16.86 8.89
N PHE A 342 16.09 16.27 8.31
CA PHE A 342 17.04 15.47 9.09
C PHE A 342 17.82 16.33 10.07
N PHE A 343 18.19 17.55 9.66
CA PHE A 343 18.92 18.52 10.48
C PHE A 343 18.08 18.95 11.67
N LEU A 344 16.85 19.44 11.43
CA LEU A 344 15.95 19.93 12.48
C LEU A 344 15.57 18.82 13.48
N ARG A 345 15.24 17.62 12.99
CA ARG A 345 14.93 16.48 13.85
C ARG A 345 16.12 16.10 14.74
N HIS A 346 17.34 16.13 14.20
CA HIS A 346 18.53 15.77 14.96
C HIS A 346 18.95 16.87 15.95
N CYS A 347 18.80 18.15 15.60
CA CYS A 347 18.97 19.27 16.56
C CYS A 347 18.02 19.15 17.75
N ILE A 348 16.76 18.75 17.51
CA ILE A 348 15.81 18.48 18.59
C ILE A 348 16.29 17.32 19.44
N ASN A 349 16.69 16.19 18.83
CA ASN A 349 17.17 15.03 19.59
C ASN A 349 18.46 15.32 20.38
N ALA A 350 19.30 16.23 19.90
CA ALA A 350 20.57 16.62 20.50
C ALA A 350 20.46 17.75 21.55
N ASP A 351 19.25 18.17 21.92
CA ASP A 351 19.00 19.23 22.92
C ASP A 351 19.62 20.60 22.53
N THR A 352 19.66 20.93 21.24
CA THR A 352 20.15 22.25 20.77
C THR A 352 19.31 23.39 21.37
N PRO A 353 19.93 24.53 21.77
CA PRO A 353 19.20 25.68 22.31
C PRO A 353 18.08 26.18 21.39
N LEU A 354 16.92 26.44 21.97
CA LEU A 354 15.68 26.76 21.25
C LEU A 354 15.78 28.02 20.39
N GLU A 355 16.51 29.03 20.85
CA GLU A 355 16.74 30.27 20.10
C GLU A 355 17.42 30.01 18.76
N LYS A 356 18.41 29.11 18.74
CA LYS A 356 19.11 28.71 17.52
C LYS A 356 18.21 27.93 16.57
N ILE A 357 17.39 27.01 17.10
CA ILE A 357 16.45 26.22 16.29
C ILE A 357 15.45 27.13 15.55
N VAL A 358 14.91 28.14 16.24
CA VAL A 358 14.01 29.13 15.62
C VAL A 358 14.75 29.94 14.55
N GLY A 359 16.01 30.33 14.82
CA GLY A 359 16.88 30.97 13.82
C GLY A 359 17.06 30.13 12.56
N TYR A 360 17.43 28.85 12.72
CA TYR A 360 17.58 27.92 11.59
C TYR A 360 16.27 27.74 10.82
N CYS A 361 15.13 27.64 11.50
CA CYS A 361 13.83 27.51 10.83
C CYS A 361 13.51 28.73 9.96
N LYS A 362 13.77 29.94 10.44
CA LYS A 362 13.59 31.18 9.66
C LYS A 362 14.51 31.19 8.45
N GLU A 363 15.80 30.92 8.63
CA GLU A 363 16.78 30.89 7.54
C GLU A 363 16.50 29.80 6.51
N LEU A 364 16.01 28.61 6.92
CA LEU A 364 15.60 27.53 6.01
C LEU A 364 14.39 27.91 5.16
N GLN A 365 13.45 28.66 5.75
CA GLN A 365 12.28 29.17 5.06
C GLN A 365 12.65 30.28 4.08
N GLU A 366 13.52 31.23 4.49
CA GLU A 366 14.04 32.30 3.63
C GLU A 366 14.89 31.76 2.47
N SER A 367 15.64 30.68 2.70
CA SER A 367 16.50 30.04 1.68
C SER A 367 15.73 29.06 0.77
N ASN A 368 14.40 28.95 0.89
CA ASN A 368 13.55 27.98 0.15
C ASN A 368 13.99 26.50 0.29
N MET A 369 14.74 26.15 1.34
CA MET A 369 15.19 24.77 1.60
C MET A 369 14.20 23.96 2.45
N HIS A 370 13.22 24.63 3.07
CA HIS A 370 12.12 24.00 3.79
C HIS A 370 10.79 24.76 3.61
N SER A 371 9.72 24.04 3.22
CA SER A 371 8.38 24.62 3.02
C SER A 371 7.68 25.13 4.30
N ALA A 372 7.73 24.35 5.39
CA ALA A 372 7.17 24.72 6.70
C ALA A 372 8.01 24.21 7.90
N PRO A 373 9.25 24.71 8.09
CA PRO A 373 10.23 24.16 9.05
C PRO A 373 9.77 24.22 10.50
N LEU A 374 9.05 25.27 10.89
CA LEU A 374 8.53 25.43 12.25
C LEU A 374 7.46 24.37 12.58
N SER A 375 6.59 24.02 11.63
CA SER A 375 5.56 22.99 11.84
C SER A 375 6.15 21.59 11.99
N PHE A 376 7.20 21.29 11.22
CA PHE A 376 7.94 20.04 11.29
C PHE A 376 8.80 19.94 12.56
N THR A 377 9.40 21.05 12.99
CA THR A 377 10.13 21.14 14.26
C THR A 377 9.20 20.90 15.43
N LEU A 378 7.98 21.48 15.38
CA LEU A 378 6.96 21.26 16.40
C LEU A 378 6.55 19.78 16.48
N SER A 379 6.30 19.12 15.35
CA SER A 379 5.95 17.69 15.35
C SER A 379 7.10 16.80 15.87
N CYS A 380 8.35 17.11 15.53
CA CYS A 380 9.51 16.37 16.04
C CYS A 380 9.72 16.60 17.55
N ALA A 381 9.49 17.81 18.07
CA ALA A 381 9.56 18.10 19.50
C ALA A 381 8.49 17.33 20.29
N LEU A 382 7.30 17.17 19.71
CA LEU A 382 6.22 16.36 20.25
C LEU A 382 6.59 14.87 20.27
N GLU A 383 7.12 14.33 19.17
CA GLU A 383 7.63 12.94 19.15
C GLU A 383 8.71 12.70 20.21
N ALA A 384 9.57 13.69 20.45
CA ALA A 384 10.63 13.65 21.46
C ALA A 384 10.17 13.97 22.90
N LYS A 385 8.86 14.17 23.14
CA LYS A 385 8.24 14.51 24.44
C LYS A 385 8.77 15.81 25.08
N LYS A 386 9.20 16.79 24.28
CA LYS A 386 9.76 18.07 24.77
C LYS A 386 8.70 19.18 24.82
N LEU A 387 7.84 19.14 25.84
CA LEU A 387 6.69 20.04 26.01
C LEU A 387 7.07 21.53 26.23
N GLU A 388 8.29 21.81 26.70
CA GLU A 388 8.77 23.19 26.91
C GLU A 388 8.89 23.99 25.62
N LEU A 389 9.26 23.35 24.50
CA LEU A 389 9.33 24.01 23.20
C LEU A 389 7.97 24.58 22.77
N MET A 390 6.87 23.91 23.13
CA MET A 390 5.52 24.33 22.75
C MET A 390 5.07 25.61 23.44
N LYS A 391 5.51 25.85 24.69
CA LYS A 391 5.16 27.07 25.44
C LYS A 391 5.68 28.30 24.70
N LEU A 392 6.91 28.23 24.21
CA LEU A 392 7.55 29.32 23.47
C LEU A 392 6.94 29.54 22.06
N PHE A 393 6.54 28.48 21.35
CA PHE A 393 5.83 28.61 20.07
C PHE A 393 4.49 29.33 20.22
N LYS A 394 3.77 29.10 21.33
CA LYS A 394 2.54 29.83 21.66
C LYS A 394 2.83 31.30 21.98
N GLU A 395 3.88 31.59 22.74
CA GLU A 395 4.32 32.96 23.06
C GLU A 395 4.73 33.77 21.82
N GLN A 396 5.27 33.11 20.79
CA GLN A 396 5.56 33.73 19.49
C GLN A 396 4.35 33.83 18.54
N GLY A 397 3.14 33.49 19.01
CA GLY A 397 1.88 33.71 18.28
C GLY A 397 1.46 32.61 17.31
N PHE A 398 2.05 31.41 17.39
CA PHE A 398 1.67 30.29 16.50
C PHE A 398 0.46 29.51 17.04
N PRO A 399 -0.51 29.15 16.16
CA PRO A 399 -1.69 28.38 16.57
C PRO A 399 -1.33 26.90 16.78
N ILE A 400 -1.25 26.48 18.04
CA ILE A 400 -1.09 25.06 18.40
C ILE A 400 -2.47 24.39 18.37
N ARG A 401 -2.61 23.33 17.56
CA ARG A 401 -3.88 22.64 17.35
C ARG A 401 -3.95 21.32 18.16
N PRO A 402 -5.15 20.85 18.55
CA PRO A 402 -5.29 19.61 19.34
C PRO A 402 -4.68 18.37 18.69
N HIS A 403 -4.76 18.23 17.36
CA HIS A 403 -4.23 17.08 16.63
C HIS A 403 -2.71 16.88 16.73
N TYR A 404 -1.95 17.92 17.10
CA TYR A 404 -0.52 17.77 17.34
C TYR A 404 -0.21 16.85 18.54
N PHE A 405 -1.16 16.64 19.45
CA PHE A 405 -0.99 15.76 20.62
C PHE A 405 -1.41 14.31 20.35
N TRP A 406 -2.06 13.99 19.22
CA TRP A 406 -2.49 12.61 18.91
C TRP A 406 -1.34 11.58 18.86
N PRO A 407 -0.15 11.90 18.30
CA PRO A 407 0.99 10.98 18.34
C PRO A 407 1.47 10.68 19.78
N LEU A 408 1.32 11.63 20.71
CA LEU A 408 1.64 11.44 22.13
C LEU A 408 0.62 10.54 22.83
N PHE A 409 -0.67 10.68 22.49
CA PHE A 409 -1.70 9.80 23.03
C PHE A 409 -1.58 8.37 22.53
N THR A 410 -1.31 8.17 21.24
CA THR A 410 -1.32 6.86 20.57
C THR A 410 -0.62 5.72 21.34
N PRO A 411 0.64 5.86 21.81
CA PRO A 411 1.29 4.81 22.60
C PRO A 411 0.61 4.59 23.97
N HIS A 412 0.26 5.66 24.68
CA HIS A 412 -0.40 5.57 25.98
C HIS A 412 -1.81 4.98 25.91
N THR A 413 -2.56 5.29 24.84
CA THR A 413 -3.89 4.71 24.57
C THR A 413 -3.78 3.22 24.21
N LYS A 414 -2.78 2.81 23.42
CA LYS A 414 -2.51 1.40 23.11
C LYS A 414 -2.12 0.58 24.33
N GLU A 415 -1.34 1.18 25.23
CA GLU A 415 -0.91 0.57 26.49
C GLU A 415 -1.94 0.69 27.63
N LYS A 416 -3.09 1.35 27.39
CA LYS A 416 -4.12 1.70 28.40
C LYS A 416 -3.55 2.41 29.64
N ASN A 417 -2.51 3.21 29.44
CA ASN A 417 -1.85 3.96 30.50
C ASN A 417 -2.59 5.28 30.77
N VAL A 418 -3.58 5.22 31.67
CA VAL A 418 -4.42 6.37 32.06
C VAL A 418 -3.59 7.53 32.63
N ALA A 419 -2.55 7.23 33.41
CA ALA A 419 -1.67 8.26 33.98
C ALA A 419 -0.93 9.02 32.87
N GLY A 420 -0.38 8.31 31.88
CA GLY A 420 0.28 8.91 30.73
C GLY A 420 -0.66 9.73 29.85
N VAL A 421 -1.89 9.27 29.61
CA VAL A 421 -2.91 10.06 28.89
C VAL A 421 -3.26 11.33 29.66
N MET A 422 -3.43 11.24 30.98
CA MET A 422 -3.74 12.42 31.82
C MET A 422 -2.57 13.40 31.90
N GLU A 423 -1.32 12.94 31.84
CA GLU A 423 -0.15 13.81 31.72
C GLU A 423 -0.15 14.61 30.41
N VAL A 424 -0.47 13.96 29.28
CA VAL A 424 -0.58 14.66 27.98
C VAL A 424 -1.74 15.66 27.99
N VAL A 425 -2.90 15.31 28.57
CA VAL A 425 -4.04 16.24 28.74
C VAL A 425 -3.66 17.41 29.66
N LYS A 426 -2.92 17.16 30.73
CA LYS A 426 -2.40 18.22 31.61
C LYS A 426 -1.45 19.15 30.86
N GLY A 427 -0.58 18.60 30.01
CA GLY A 427 0.28 19.39 29.11
C GLY A 427 -0.51 20.24 28.12
N MET A 428 -1.60 19.73 27.55
CA MET A 428 -2.52 20.51 26.71
C MET A 428 -3.20 21.64 27.49
N ALA A 429 -3.63 21.37 28.71
CA ALA A 429 -4.27 22.35 29.60
C ALA A 429 -3.30 23.46 30.04
N GLU A 430 -2.05 23.12 30.37
CA GLU A 430 -0.97 24.10 30.64
C GLU A 430 -0.70 25.02 29.45
N LEU A 431 -0.91 24.51 28.23
CA LEU A 431 -0.82 25.28 26.98
C LEU A 431 -2.14 25.96 26.60
N SER A 432 -3.17 25.92 27.45
CA SER A 432 -4.53 26.44 27.20
C SER A 432 -5.19 25.92 25.93
N ILE A 433 -4.92 24.67 25.56
CA ILE A 433 -5.50 23.99 24.40
C ILE A 433 -6.53 22.98 24.90
N THR A 434 -7.77 23.12 24.45
CA THR A 434 -8.84 22.18 24.77
C THR A 434 -8.82 21.00 23.81
N PRO A 435 -8.88 19.74 24.28
CA PRO A 435 -9.03 18.59 23.39
C PRO A 435 -10.36 18.70 22.62
N ASP A 436 -10.34 18.35 21.33
CA ASP A 436 -11.53 18.31 20.48
C ASP A 436 -12.23 16.94 20.56
N THR A 437 -13.40 16.83 19.91
CA THR A 437 -14.27 15.64 19.95
C THR A 437 -13.51 14.38 19.56
N ASP A 438 -12.69 14.46 18.50
CA ASP A 438 -11.89 13.36 17.98
C ASP A 438 -10.75 12.99 18.95
N THR A 439 -10.12 13.97 19.60
CA THR A 439 -9.13 13.71 20.66
C THR A 439 -9.76 12.95 21.84
N PHE A 440 -10.98 13.32 22.23
CA PHE A 440 -11.69 12.63 23.31
C PHE A 440 -12.12 11.21 22.92
N SER A 441 -12.77 11.04 21.76
CA SER A 441 -13.33 9.77 21.31
C SER A 441 -12.26 8.74 20.96
N ASP A 442 -11.19 9.16 20.28
CA ASP A 442 -10.27 8.23 19.64
C ASP A 442 -9.01 7.97 20.47
N TYR A 443 -8.68 8.87 21.39
CA TYR A 443 -7.39 8.85 22.10
C TYR A 443 -7.52 8.89 23.63
N ILE A 444 -8.41 9.71 24.18
CA ILE A 444 -8.57 9.84 25.65
C ILE A 444 -9.47 8.73 26.19
N PHE A 445 -10.74 8.63 25.76
CA PHE A 445 -11.70 7.66 26.29
C PHE A 445 -11.29 6.19 26.09
N PRO A 446 -10.67 5.78 24.98
CA PRO A 446 -10.25 4.39 24.80
C PRO A 446 -9.16 3.93 25.78
N ALA A 447 -8.45 4.87 26.42
CA ALA A 447 -7.46 4.56 27.44
C ALA A 447 -8.10 4.26 28.82
N PHE A 448 -9.34 4.69 29.06
CA PHE A 448 -10.06 4.41 30.30
C PHE A 448 -10.78 3.06 30.24
N PRO A 449 -10.95 2.36 31.38
CA PRO A 449 -11.75 1.15 31.44
C PRO A 449 -13.19 1.42 30.97
N ILE A 450 -13.76 0.49 30.20
CA ILE A 450 -15.14 0.57 29.67
C ILE A 450 -16.15 0.81 30.80
N ALA A 451 -15.92 0.29 32.01
CA ALA A 451 -16.73 0.56 33.20
C ALA A 451 -16.70 2.02 33.67
N PHE A 452 -15.59 2.74 33.50
CA PHE A 452 -15.49 4.18 33.80
C PHE A 452 -16.16 5.03 32.72
N VAL A 453 -15.98 4.67 31.44
CA VAL A 453 -16.66 5.32 30.31
C VAL A 453 -18.17 5.06 30.38
N GLN A 454 -18.61 3.85 30.69
CA GLN A 454 -20.02 3.51 30.95
C GLN A 454 -20.54 4.13 32.24
N ALA A 455 -19.74 4.31 33.29
CA ALA A 455 -20.17 5.07 34.46
C ALA A 455 -20.40 6.55 34.11
N VAL A 456 -19.53 7.17 33.30
CA VAL A 456 -19.69 8.54 32.80
C VAL A 456 -20.87 8.66 31.80
N PHE A 457 -21.08 7.66 30.94
CA PHE A 457 -22.17 7.62 29.96
C PHE A 457 -23.53 7.19 30.53
N ASN A 458 -23.57 6.35 31.57
CA ASN A 458 -24.81 5.89 32.22
C ASN A 458 -25.23 6.81 33.39
N HIS A 459 -24.30 7.52 34.03
CA HIS A 459 -24.63 8.43 35.13
C HIS A 459 -24.97 9.86 34.70
N THR A 460 -24.94 10.19 33.41
CA THR A 460 -25.42 11.48 32.88
C THR A 460 -26.94 11.66 32.93
N PHE A 461 -27.71 10.63 33.30
CA PHE A 461 -29.18 10.74 33.41
C PHE A 461 -29.72 10.83 34.84
N THR A 462 -28.91 10.64 35.90
CA THR A 462 -29.46 10.55 37.28
C THR A 462 -28.59 11.18 38.37
N LEU A 463 -27.54 11.92 38.03
CA LEU A 463 -26.57 12.45 39.01
C LEU A 463 -26.38 13.97 38.98
N VAL A 464 -27.36 14.74 38.46
CA VAL A 464 -27.38 16.20 38.72
C VAL A 464 -27.67 16.51 40.19
N PHE A 465 -28.25 15.56 40.95
CA PHE A 465 -28.56 15.75 42.39
C PHE A 465 -27.63 15.04 43.37
N SER A 466 -27.05 13.89 43.00
CA SER A 466 -26.23 13.07 43.91
C SER A 466 -24.70 13.29 43.77
N LEU A 467 -24.24 13.95 42.68
CA LEU A 467 -22.84 14.31 42.49
C LEU A 467 -22.48 15.53 43.36
N HIS A 468 -23.50 16.32 43.73
CA HIS A 468 -23.40 17.44 44.68
C HIS A 468 -23.02 16.98 46.11
N ILE A 469 -23.35 15.73 46.49
CA ILE A 469 -23.06 15.19 47.83
C ILE A 469 -21.72 14.42 47.83
N TYR A 470 -21.41 13.68 46.76
CA TYR A 470 -20.20 12.84 46.70
C TYR A 470 -18.94 13.64 46.34
N LEU A 471 -19.02 14.65 45.45
CA LEU A 471 -17.89 15.55 45.15
C LEU A 471 -17.56 16.50 46.32
N HIS A 472 -18.54 16.80 47.17
CA HIS A 472 -18.32 17.59 48.38
C HIS A 472 -17.49 16.81 49.42
N GLN A 473 -17.58 15.48 49.46
CA GLN A 473 -16.95 14.68 50.52
C GLN A 473 -15.53 14.21 50.17
N SER A 474 -15.26 13.91 48.89
CA SER A 474 -13.94 13.52 48.41
C SER A 474 -13.11 14.70 47.87
N GLY A 475 -13.75 15.77 47.41
CA GLY A 475 -13.10 17.01 46.98
C GLY A 475 -12.55 17.88 48.13
N ILE A 476 -13.16 17.83 49.32
CA ILE A 476 -12.68 18.61 50.50
C ILE A 476 -11.28 18.17 50.97
N ASN A 477 -10.91 16.90 50.76
CA ASN A 477 -9.58 16.41 51.15
C ASN A 477 -8.47 16.78 50.17
N LEU A 478 -8.79 17.08 48.91
CA LEU A 478 -7.80 17.47 47.88
C LEU A 478 -7.75 18.99 47.64
N LEU A 479 -8.85 19.71 47.89
CA LEU A 479 -8.94 21.17 47.71
C LEU A 479 -8.40 21.96 48.91
N SER A 480 -8.23 21.33 50.08
CA SER A 480 -7.55 21.96 51.22
C SER A 480 -6.06 22.24 50.96
N SER A 481 -5.44 21.59 49.96
CA SER A 481 -4.02 21.75 49.63
C SER A 481 -3.71 22.75 48.51
N LEU A 482 -4.70 23.28 47.76
CA LEU A 482 -4.43 23.98 46.48
C LEU A 482 -5.01 25.39 46.30
N LYS A 483 -5.65 26.00 47.31
CA LYS A 483 -6.03 27.44 47.37
C LYS A 483 -6.33 28.13 46.01
N LEU A 484 -7.38 27.71 45.30
CA LEU A 484 -7.89 28.43 44.12
C LEU A 484 -9.39 28.79 44.29
N PRO A 485 -9.85 29.95 43.77
CA PRO A 485 -11.19 30.48 44.05
C PRO A 485 -12.29 29.78 43.21
N LEU A 486 -13.37 29.40 43.89
CA LEU A 486 -14.53 28.63 43.38
C LEU A 486 -15.37 29.35 42.30
N SER A 487 -15.26 30.67 42.15
CA SER A 487 -16.06 31.45 41.19
C SER A 487 -15.65 31.25 39.73
N PHE A 488 -14.37 30.97 39.48
CA PHE A 488 -13.84 30.81 38.11
C PHE A 488 -14.27 29.50 37.44
N VAL A 489 -14.54 28.46 38.23
CA VAL A 489 -14.92 27.13 37.74
C VAL A 489 -16.40 27.07 37.38
N ALA A 490 -17.25 27.82 38.08
CA ALA A 490 -18.71 27.84 37.85
C ALA A 490 -19.08 28.47 36.49
N GLU A 491 -18.43 29.58 36.10
CA GLU A 491 -18.69 30.25 34.81
C GLU A 491 -18.23 29.41 33.60
N GLN A 492 -17.12 28.67 33.71
CA GLN A 492 -16.65 27.81 32.62
C GLN A 492 -17.50 26.54 32.46
N MET A 493 -18.07 26.00 33.54
CA MET A 493 -18.93 24.82 33.47
C MET A 493 -20.28 25.12 32.80
N GLN A 494 -20.84 26.31 33.03
CA GLN A 494 -22.12 26.70 32.43
C GLN A 494 -21.99 26.98 30.92
N ALA A 495 -20.86 27.55 30.49
CA ALA A 495 -20.55 27.75 29.05
C ALA A 495 -20.27 26.43 28.29
N GLN A 496 -19.85 25.37 29.00
CA GLN A 496 -19.67 24.02 28.46
C GLN A 496 -21.00 23.28 28.30
N GLU A 497 -21.95 23.51 29.21
CA GLU A 497 -23.28 22.88 29.22
C GLU A 497 -24.15 23.30 28.02
N ASP A 498 -24.11 24.58 27.64
CA ASP A 498 -24.83 25.10 26.46
C ASP A 498 -24.22 24.60 25.12
N LYS A 499 -22.89 24.43 25.08
CA LYS A 499 -22.19 23.85 23.92
C LYS A 499 -22.48 22.36 23.76
N LEU A 500 -22.58 21.62 24.87
CA LEU A 500 -22.95 20.20 24.87
C LEU A 500 -24.41 20.00 24.45
N ARG A 501 -25.35 20.87 24.88
CA ARG A 501 -26.75 20.83 24.39
C ARG A 501 -26.88 21.10 22.89
N SER A 502 -26.13 22.06 22.38
CA SER A 502 -26.05 22.33 20.93
C SER A 502 -25.54 21.11 20.15
N PHE A 503 -24.48 20.47 20.68
CA PHE A 503 -23.86 19.28 20.10
C PHE A 503 -24.81 18.06 20.09
N PHE A 504 -25.54 17.81 21.18
CA PHE A 504 -26.52 16.71 21.24
C PHE A 504 -27.70 16.91 20.28
N ASN A 505 -28.15 18.15 20.08
CA ASN A 505 -29.20 18.45 19.09
C ASN A 505 -28.70 18.28 17.63
N GLN A 506 -27.43 18.57 17.34
CA GLN A 506 -26.83 18.29 16.03
C GLN A 506 -26.66 16.79 15.77
N LEU A 507 -26.23 16.02 16.77
CA LEU A 507 -26.10 14.56 16.67
C LEU A 507 -27.44 13.86 16.51
N GLN A 508 -28.51 14.34 17.16
CA GLN A 508 -29.86 13.81 16.97
C GLN A 508 -30.37 14.04 15.54
N ALA A 509 -29.99 15.16 14.91
CA ALA A 509 -30.29 15.47 13.52
C ALA A 509 -29.44 14.65 12.52
N GLU A 510 -28.19 14.32 12.84
CA GLU A 510 -27.32 13.50 11.98
C GLU A 510 -27.62 12.00 12.07
N VAL A 511 -27.96 11.48 13.25
CA VAL A 511 -28.32 10.07 13.46
C VAL A 511 -29.65 9.73 12.79
N HIS A 512 -30.62 10.64 12.79
CA HIS A 512 -31.89 10.45 12.10
C HIS A 512 -31.77 10.50 10.56
N ASN A 513 -30.68 11.08 10.02
CA ASN A 513 -30.42 11.19 8.58
C ASN A 513 -29.72 9.96 7.97
N LYS A 514 -29.17 9.04 8.78
CA LYS A 514 -28.42 7.86 8.30
C LYS A 514 -29.25 6.56 8.21
N TYR A 515 -30.46 6.50 8.78
CA TYR A 515 -31.20 5.23 8.98
C TYR A 515 -32.52 5.07 8.20
N THR A 516 -32.71 5.72 7.06
CA THR A 516 -33.88 5.45 6.20
C THR A 516 -33.50 5.29 4.74
N LEU A 517 -33.66 4.08 4.21
CA LEU A 517 -33.64 3.80 2.78
C LEU A 517 -34.84 2.90 2.41
N PHE A 518 -35.57 3.40 1.40
CA PHE A 518 -36.55 2.79 0.51
C PHE A 518 -37.97 2.51 1.06
N GLY A 519 -38.86 3.46 0.74
CA GLY A 519 -40.31 3.35 0.86
C GLY A 519 -40.99 4.71 0.73
N ASP A 520 -40.81 5.58 1.73
CA ASP A 520 -41.66 6.77 1.91
C ASP A 520 -40.90 8.04 2.35
N ARG A 521 -39.67 8.25 1.85
CA ARG A 521 -38.90 9.45 2.24
C ARG A 521 -39.43 10.72 1.56
N GLU A 522 -39.86 10.63 0.31
CA GLU A 522 -40.40 11.76 -0.47
C GLU A 522 -41.79 12.14 0.04
N SER A 523 -42.69 11.17 0.23
CA SER A 523 -44.04 11.36 0.77
C SER A 523 -44.03 11.94 2.19
N PHE A 524 -43.14 11.46 3.06
CA PHE A 524 -42.97 11.99 4.41
C PHE A 524 -42.43 13.43 4.42
N LEU A 525 -41.43 13.74 3.59
CA LEU A 525 -40.88 15.10 3.48
C LEU A 525 -41.90 16.07 2.86
N GLU A 526 -42.73 15.62 1.91
CA GLU A 526 -43.85 16.40 1.36
C GLU A 526 -44.93 16.68 2.41
N GLN A 527 -45.37 15.68 3.18
CA GLN A 527 -46.33 15.88 4.29
C GLN A 527 -45.78 16.85 5.33
N LYS A 528 -44.51 16.70 5.70
CA LYS A 528 -43.85 17.58 6.67
C LYS A 528 -43.68 19.01 6.17
N LEU A 529 -43.51 19.20 4.85
CA LEU A 529 -43.50 20.53 4.22
C LEU A 529 -44.88 21.19 4.33
N VAL A 530 -45.96 20.43 4.12
CA VAL A 530 -47.35 20.91 4.25
C VAL A 530 -47.70 21.26 5.71
N GLU A 531 -47.29 20.43 6.67
CA GLU A 531 -47.47 20.67 8.10
C GLU A 531 -46.74 21.93 8.58
N LEU A 532 -45.46 22.09 8.21
CA LEU A 532 -44.68 23.27 8.61
C LEU A 532 -45.21 24.57 7.98
N LYS A 533 -45.81 24.48 6.79
CA LYS A 533 -46.51 25.60 6.13
C LYS A 533 -47.80 25.97 6.85
N ALA A 534 -48.55 24.98 7.32
CA ALA A 534 -49.74 25.22 8.15
C ALA A 534 -49.39 25.83 9.52
N GLU A 535 -48.19 25.54 10.04
CA GLU A 535 -47.68 26.04 11.32
C GLU A 535 -46.85 27.34 11.23
N ASN A 536 -46.67 27.94 10.04
CA ASN A 536 -45.84 29.14 9.81
C ASN A 536 -44.38 29.00 10.35
N LYS A 537 -43.79 27.80 10.20
CA LYS A 537 -42.40 27.50 10.58
C LYS A 537 -41.46 27.52 9.36
N PRO A 538 -40.15 27.77 9.54
CA PRO A 538 -39.22 27.90 8.42
C PRO A 538 -39.08 26.59 7.62
N LEU A 539 -39.37 26.62 6.31
CA LEU A 539 -39.36 25.43 5.44
C LEU A 539 -37.98 25.11 4.87
N ASN A 540 -37.03 26.04 4.99
CA ASN A 540 -35.72 26.08 4.35
C ASN A 540 -34.92 24.76 4.40
N THR A 541 -34.90 24.07 5.54
CA THR A 541 -34.13 22.84 5.75
C THR A 541 -34.83 21.61 5.15
N VAL A 542 -36.15 21.53 5.29
CA VAL A 542 -36.97 20.44 4.76
C VAL A 542 -37.07 20.52 3.25
N LEU A 543 -37.24 21.73 2.68
CA LEU A 543 -37.23 21.97 1.24
C LEU A 543 -35.90 21.55 0.60
N ARG A 544 -34.76 21.89 1.23
CA ARG A 544 -33.43 21.44 0.79
C ARG A 544 -33.29 19.91 0.82
N GLN A 545 -33.81 19.26 1.87
CA GLN A 545 -33.76 17.81 2.01
C GLN A 545 -34.66 17.10 0.99
N LEU A 546 -35.84 17.65 0.70
CA LEU A 546 -36.75 17.15 -0.31
C LEU A 546 -36.11 17.23 -1.70
N ILE A 547 -35.55 18.38 -2.08
CA ILE A 547 -34.83 18.56 -3.35
C ILE A 547 -33.64 17.59 -3.49
N GLN A 548 -32.93 17.28 -2.40
CA GLN A 548 -31.85 16.30 -2.42
C GLN A 548 -32.33 14.84 -2.47
N ALA A 549 -33.52 14.57 -1.94
CA ALA A 549 -34.13 13.25 -1.94
C ALA A 549 -34.75 12.90 -3.29
N LEU A 550 -35.28 13.89 -4.03
CA LEU A 550 -35.86 13.69 -5.36
C LEU A 550 -34.86 13.00 -6.30
N SER A 551 -35.30 11.87 -6.84
CA SER A 551 -34.47 10.97 -7.66
C SER A 551 -34.14 11.55 -9.04
N ALA A 552 -33.22 10.90 -9.75
CA ALA A 552 -32.79 11.25 -11.11
C ALA A 552 -33.88 11.09 -12.20
N ASN A 553 -35.14 10.87 -11.84
CA ASN A 553 -36.27 10.82 -12.78
C ASN A 553 -37.31 11.94 -12.54
N GLU A 554 -37.13 12.79 -11.51
CA GLU A 554 -38.14 13.77 -11.06
C GLU A 554 -37.68 15.24 -11.14
N LEU A 555 -36.85 15.59 -12.14
CA LEU A 555 -36.38 16.97 -12.34
C LEU A 555 -37.54 17.98 -12.44
N GLN A 556 -38.60 17.62 -13.15
CA GLN A 556 -39.76 18.48 -13.37
C GLN A 556 -40.42 18.88 -12.04
N ARG A 557 -40.56 17.91 -11.13
CA ARG A 557 -41.16 18.10 -9.80
C ARG A 557 -40.29 19.00 -8.92
N ALA A 558 -38.97 18.85 -9.01
CA ALA A 558 -38.03 19.71 -8.28
C ALA A 558 -38.09 21.18 -8.75
N LEU A 559 -38.29 21.41 -10.05
CA LEU A 559 -38.47 22.77 -10.62
C LEU A 559 -39.84 23.37 -10.26
N GLU A 560 -40.90 22.56 -10.19
CA GLU A 560 -42.22 22.99 -9.68
C GLU A 560 -42.13 23.44 -8.22
N LEU A 561 -41.42 22.69 -7.37
CA LEU A 561 -41.20 23.06 -5.97
C LEU A 561 -40.41 24.37 -5.84
N LYS A 562 -39.45 24.64 -6.74
CA LYS A 562 -38.76 25.94 -6.82
C LYS A 562 -39.73 27.07 -7.13
N GLN A 563 -40.63 26.89 -8.11
CA GLN A 563 -41.63 27.91 -8.48
C GLN A 563 -42.64 28.16 -7.34
N GLN A 564 -43.02 27.12 -6.60
CA GLN A 564 -44.01 27.24 -5.51
C GLN A 564 -43.44 27.89 -4.24
N TYR A 565 -42.14 27.75 -3.97
CA TYR A 565 -41.49 28.18 -2.72
C TYR A 565 -40.29 29.11 -2.94
N GLU A 566 -40.34 29.94 -3.99
CA GLU A 566 -39.20 30.75 -4.45
C GLU A 566 -38.66 31.74 -3.40
N GLU A 567 -39.50 32.29 -2.53
CA GLU A 567 -39.09 33.23 -1.46
C GLU A 567 -38.33 32.54 -0.31
N GLU A 568 -38.54 31.24 -0.10
CA GLU A 568 -37.92 30.45 0.98
C GLU A 568 -36.70 29.61 0.52
N MET A 569 -36.33 29.73 -0.76
CA MET A 569 -35.21 29.00 -1.34
C MET A 569 -33.86 29.46 -0.77
N THR A 570 -33.15 28.54 -0.11
CA THR A 570 -31.80 28.79 0.39
C THR A 570 -30.73 28.58 -0.69
N PRO A 571 -29.55 29.22 -0.55
CA PRO A 571 -28.42 28.97 -1.45
C PRO A 571 -28.03 27.48 -1.55
N GLY A 572 -28.18 26.74 -0.47
CA GLY A 572 -27.96 25.28 -0.44
C GLY A 572 -29.00 24.47 -1.23
N ALA A 573 -30.25 24.95 -1.32
CA ALA A 573 -31.30 24.34 -2.14
C ALA A 573 -31.09 24.64 -3.64
N TYR A 574 -30.72 25.86 -4.01
CA TYR A 574 -30.28 26.20 -5.37
C TYR A 574 -29.08 25.34 -5.81
N ALA A 575 -28.08 25.16 -4.94
CA ALA A 575 -26.93 24.30 -5.23
C ALA A 575 -27.34 22.82 -5.46
N ALA A 576 -28.35 22.32 -4.75
CA ALA A 576 -28.88 20.97 -4.96
C ALA A 576 -29.63 20.85 -6.30
N LEU A 577 -30.46 21.85 -6.65
CA LEU A 577 -31.15 21.91 -7.95
C LEU A 577 -30.17 21.98 -9.12
N ILE A 578 -29.14 22.84 -9.04
CA ILE A 578 -28.10 22.95 -10.07
C ILE A 578 -27.44 21.58 -10.31
N ASN A 579 -27.14 20.83 -9.25
CA ASN A 579 -26.57 19.49 -9.37
C ASN A 579 -27.55 18.48 -10.00
N LEU A 580 -28.85 18.57 -9.68
CA LEU A 580 -29.89 17.75 -10.28
C LEU A 580 -30.03 18.05 -11.78
N CYS A 581 -30.06 19.34 -12.18
CA CYS A 581 -30.05 19.76 -13.59
C CYS A 581 -28.80 19.24 -14.33
N CYS A 582 -27.63 19.27 -13.69
CA CYS A 582 -26.39 18.72 -14.25
C CYS A 582 -26.47 17.21 -14.50
N ARG A 583 -27.15 16.44 -13.62
CA ARG A 583 -27.36 14.99 -13.80
C ARG A 583 -28.27 14.67 -14.99
N HIS A 584 -29.26 15.52 -15.24
CA HIS A 584 -30.18 15.41 -16.39
C HIS A 584 -29.65 16.05 -17.68
N ASN A 585 -28.43 16.60 -17.66
CA ASN A 585 -27.82 17.29 -18.81
C ASN A 585 -28.69 18.47 -19.33
N ASN A 586 -29.50 19.09 -18.45
CA ASN A 586 -30.30 20.27 -18.77
C ASN A 586 -29.46 21.54 -18.52
N VAL A 587 -28.79 22.00 -19.57
CA VAL A 587 -27.76 23.04 -19.49
C VAL A 587 -28.36 24.43 -19.25
N GLU A 588 -29.46 24.76 -19.92
CA GLU A 588 -30.06 26.11 -19.89
C GLU A 588 -30.57 26.44 -18.48
N GLU A 589 -31.35 25.53 -17.89
CA GLU A 589 -31.90 25.70 -16.55
C GLU A 589 -30.81 25.74 -15.47
N ALA A 590 -29.72 24.96 -15.62
CA ALA A 590 -28.60 24.99 -14.68
C ALA A 590 -27.86 26.34 -14.68
N ILE A 591 -27.74 26.99 -15.84
CA ILE A 591 -27.15 28.32 -15.96
C ILE A 591 -28.08 29.38 -15.37
N ASP A 592 -29.38 29.30 -15.65
CA ASP A 592 -30.34 30.28 -15.18
C ASP A 592 -30.51 30.21 -13.64
N LEU A 593 -30.56 29.00 -13.06
CA LEU A 593 -30.53 28.83 -11.61
C LEU A 593 -29.24 29.36 -10.97
N LYS A 594 -28.10 29.25 -11.66
CA LYS A 594 -26.85 29.84 -11.20
C LYS A 594 -26.87 31.37 -11.28
N ARG A 595 -27.41 31.96 -12.34
CA ARG A 595 -27.57 33.42 -12.48
C ARG A 595 -28.52 33.97 -11.41
N GLU A 596 -29.61 33.26 -11.11
CA GLU A 596 -30.53 33.60 -10.04
C GLU A 596 -29.86 33.55 -8.66
N LEU A 597 -29.08 32.50 -8.39
CA LEU A 597 -28.29 32.38 -7.16
C LEU A 597 -27.34 33.58 -6.98
N SER A 598 -26.60 33.94 -8.04
CA SER A 598 -25.69 35.09 -8.02
C SER A 598 -26.40 36.44 -7.89
N ARG A 599 -27.65 36.57 -8.36
CA ARG A 599 -28.48 37.77 -8.18
C ARG A 599 -29.01 37.91 -6.76
N LYS A 600 -29.41 36.80 -6.12
CA LYS A 600 -29.92 36.78 -4.75
C LYS A 600 -28.82 36.95 -3.71
N ASP A 601 -27.70 36.26 -3.89
CA ASP A 601 -26.55 36.35 -2.99
C ASP A 601 -25.22 36.24 -3.76
N PRO A 602 -24.58 37.38 -4.09
CA PRO A 602 -23.32 37.40 -4.81
C PRO A 602 -22.16 36.76 -4.02
N SER A 603 -22.27 36.67 -2.70
CA SER A 603 -21.20 36.22 -1.80
C SER A 603 -21.11 34.70 -1.68
N VAL A 604 -22.18 33.97 -2.02
CA VAL A 604 -22.20 32.51 -1.90
C VAL A 604 -21.37 31.86 -2.99
N THR A 605 -20.53 30.90 -2.57
CA THR A 605 -19.79 29.99 -3.43
C THR A 605 -20.51 28.66 -3.54
N LEU A 606 -20.59 28.13 -4.77
CA LEU A 606 -20.91 26.72 -4.95
C LEU A 606 -19.74 25.89 -4.43
N ASP A 607 -20.03 24.75 -3.80
CA ASP A 607 -18.98 23.81 -3.43
C ASP A 607 -18.20 23.32 -4.67
N ALA A 608 -16.97 22.88 -4.44
CA ALA A 608 -16.08 22.49 -5.54
C ALA A 608 -16.61 21.29 -6.35
N SER A 609 -17.32 20.35 -5.71
CA SER A 609 -17.88 19.18 -6.39
C SER A 609 -19.05 19.52 -7.31
N LYS A 610 -19.98 20.40 -6.89
CA LYS A 610 -21.08 20.88 -7.73
C LYS A 610 -20.58 21.83 -8.82
N SER A 611 -19.56 22.63 -8.52
CA SER A 611 -18.91 23.48 -9.53
C SER A 611 -18.27 22.64 -10.65
N PHE A 612 -17.60 21.53 -10.32
CA PHE A 612 -17.08 20.60 -11.33
C PHE A 612 -18.17 19.84 -12.09
N ALA A 613 -19.27 19.47 -11.43
CA ALA A 613 -20.44 18.90 -12.11
C ALA A 613 -21.04 19.88 -13.14
N LEU A 614 -21.06 21.17 -12.80
CA LEU A 614 -21.50 22.22 -13.71
C LEU A 614 -20.49 22.45 -14.85
N VAL A 615 -19.19 22.52 -14.56
CA VAL A 615 -18.12 22.61 -15.59
C VAL A 615 -18.18 21.43 -16.56
N LYS A 616 -18.39 20.20 -16.05
CA LYS A 616 -18.59 18.99 -16.87
C LYS A 616 -19.77 19.13 -17.84
N THR A 617 -20.87 19.72 -17.38
CA THR A 617 -22.10 19.88 -18.16
C THR A 617 -22.00 21.03 -19.16
N LEU A 618 -21.23 22.08 -18.83
CA LEU A 618 -21.01 23.27 -19.67
C LEU A 618 -19.85 23.14 -20.67
N ALA A 619 -19.08 22.05 -20.61
CA ALA A 619 -17.88 21.89 -21.42
C ALA A 619 -18.15 22.01 -22.93
N THR A 620 -19.33 21.62 -23.41
CA THR A 620 -19.73 21.71 -24.82
C THR A 620 -20.10 23.14 -25.26
N ASN A 621 -20.47 24.02 -24.32
CA ASN A 621 -21.06 25.34 -24.62
C ASN A 621 -20.08 26.51 -24.41
N GLY A 622 -18.80 26.24 -24.14
CA GLY A 622 -17.73 27.25 -24.04
C GLY A 622 -17.73 28.11 -22.77
N GLN A 623 -18.80 28.10 -21.97
CA GLN A 623 -18.95 28.88 -20.72
C GLN A 623 -18.33 28.22 -19.48
N ALA A 624 -17.74 27.02 -19.62
CA ALA A 624 -17.10 26.28 -18.53
C ALA A 624 -15.88 27.00 -17.93
N VAL A 625 -15.19 27.83 -18.73
CA VAL A 625 -14.00 28.60 -18.30
C VAL A 625 -14.37 29.69 -17.30
N ASP A 626 -15.53 30.32 -17.47
CA ASP A 626 -15.97 31.43 -16.60
C ASP A 626 -16.27 30.95 -15.18
N ILE A 627 -16.78 29.72 -15.04
CA ILE A 627 -17.00 29.08 -13.72
C ILE A 627 -15.68 28.83 -13.00
N LEU A 628 -14.62 28.41 -13.71
CA LEU A 628 -13.31 28.17 -13.11
C LEU A 628 -12.64 29.49 -12.67
N LYS A 629 -12.81 30.57 -13.44
CA LYS A 629 -12.35 31.91 -13.04
C LYS A 629 -13.05 32.39 -11.77
N GLU A 630 -14.37 32.23 -11.70
CA GLU A 630 -15.15 32.59 -10.51
C GLU A 630 -14.71 31.78 -9.27
N MET A 631 -14.42 30.49 -9.42
CA MET A 631 -13.88 29.66 -8.33
C MET A 631 -12.55 30.21 -7.78
N LYS A 632 -11.73 30.81 -8.64
CA LYS A 632 -10.47 31.45 -8.22
C LYS A 632 -10.69 32.80 -7.59
N GLU A 633 -11.57 33.64 -8.15
CA GLU A 633 -11.93 34.95 -7.59
C GLU A 633 -12.52 34.83 -6.18
N LYS A 634 -13.27 33.76 -5.91
CA LYS A 634 -13.88 33.47 -4.60
C LYS A 634 -13.06 32.53 -3.70
N ASP A 635 -11.80 32.25 -4.06
CA ASP A 635 -10.81 31.45 -3.31
C ASP A 635 -11.34 30.10 -2.76
N VAL A 636 -11.96 29.29 -3.63
CA VAL A 636 -12.52 27.98 -3.23
C VAL A 636 -11.40 26.98 -2.94
N VAL A 637 -11.30 26.52 -1.69
CA VAL A 637 -10.30 25.52 -1.24
C VAL A 637 -10.63 24.13 -1.80
N LEU A 638 -9.67 23.50 -2.49
CA LEU A 638 -9.80 22.13 -2.99
C LEU A 638 -9.19 21.12 -2.00
N SER A 639 -9.93 20.06 -1.68
CA SER A 639 -9.41 18.89 -0.94
C SER A 639 -8.87 17.80 -1.88
N ASN A 640 -8.18 16.79 -1.36
CA ASN A 640 -7.68 15.65 -2.16
C ASN A 640 -8.80 14.89 -2.90
N SER A 641 -10.02 14.84 -2.33
CA SER A 641 -11.18 14.26 -3.00
C SER A 641 -11.59 15.05 -4.25
N ASN A 642 -11.40 16.37 -4.23
CA ASN A 642 -11.71 17.27 -5.34
C ASN A 642 -10.73 17.09 -6.51
N ILE A 643 -9.47 16.75 -6.24
CA ILE A 643 -8.46 16.44 -7.28
C ILE A 643 -8.85 15.19 -8.07
N THR A 644 -9.37 14.16 -7.38
CA THR A 644 -9.88 12.95 -8.03
C THR A 644 -11.13 13.25 -8.85
N ALA A 645 -12.03 14.10 -8.33
CA ALA A 645 -13.20 14.56 -9.08
C ALA A 645 -12.83 15.36 -10.35
N LEU A 646 -11.76 16.17 -10.30
CA LEU A 646 -11.19 16.88 -11.46
C LEU A 646 -10.69 15.91 -12.53
N PHE A 647 -10.01 14.83 -12.16
CA PHE A 647 -9.59 13.78 -13.10
C PHE A 647 -10.80 13.11 -13.79
N HIS A 648 -11.82 12.72 -13.03
CA HIS A 648 -13.05 12.15 -13.58
C HIS A 648 -13.83 13.14 -14.45
N MET A 649 -13.81 14.43 -14.09
CA MET A 649 -14.38 15.50 -14.88
C MET A 649 -13.67 15.60 -16.23
N PHE A 650 -12.34 15.68 -16.27
CA PHE A 650 -11.59 15.73 -17.53
C PHE A 650 -11.86 14.52 -18.42
N ASN A 651 -11.82 13.29 -17.89
CA ASN A 651 -12.15 12.10 -18.68
C ASN A 651 -13.58 12.10 -19.21
N ALA A 652 -14.55 12.60 -18.42
CA ALA A 652 -15.92 12.71 -18.89
C ALA A 652 -16.08 13.80 -19.96
N VAL A 653 -15.29 14.88 -19.90
CA VAL A 653 -15.26 15.90 -20.96
C VAL A 653 -14.59 15.37 -22.23
N VAL A 654 -13.52 14.57 -22.11
CA VAL A 654 -12.90 13.86 -23.25
C VAL A 654 -13.94 13.02 -24.00
N SER A 655 -14.79 12.28 -23.28
CA SER A 655 -15.84 11.47 -23.91
C SER A 655 -16.96 12.28 -24.61
N LYS A 656 -17.10 13.59 -24.32
CA LYS A 656 -18.20 14.46 -24.79
C LYS A 656 -17.76 15.61 -25.70
N GLY A 657 -16.46 15.91 -25.81
CA GLY A 657 -15.96 17.12 -26.47
C GLY A 657 -14.57 16.96 -27.09
N GLY A 658 -14.21 17.86 -28.02
CA GLY A 658 -12.95 17.83 -28.75
C GLY A 658 -11.71 18.14 -27.89
N VAL A 659 -10.56 17.68 -28.36
CA VAL A 659 -9.26 17.77 -27.66
C VAL A 659 -8.90 19.22 -27.26
N ASP A 660 -9.27 20.21 -28.08
CA ASP A 660 -9.03 21.63 -27.81
C ASP A 660 -9.83 22.18 -26.62
N THR A 661 -11.01 21.61 -26.33
CA THR A 661 -11.82 22.00 -25.17
C THR A 661 -11.19 21.48 -23.88
N VAL A 662 -10.69 20.24 -23.90
CA VAL A 662 -9.98 19.63 -22.78
C VAL A 662 -8.68 20.39 -22.49
N ARG A 663 -7.89 20.71 -23.54
CA ARG A 663 -6.68 21.52 -23.42
C ARG A 663 -6.97 22.87 -22.78
N ARG A 664 -7.97 23.62 -23.28
CA ARG A 664 -8.35 24.93 -22.73
C ARG A 664 -8.75 24.86 -21.26
N LEU A 665 -9.53 23.86 -20.86
CA LEU A 665 -9.94 23.69 -19.46
C LEU A 665 -8.76 23.32 -18.55
N GLN A 666 -7.90 22.40 -19.00
CA GLN A 666 -6.73 21.97 -18.27
C GLN A 666 -5.72 23.13 -18.08
N ASP A 667 -5.43 23.89 -19.14
CA ASP A 667 -4.59 25.08 -19.08
C ASP A 667 -5.17 26.13 -18.13
N THR A 668 -6.49 26.33 -18.15
CA THR A 668 -7.15 27.29 -17.26
C THR A 668 -7.03 26.86 -15.80
N VAL A 669 -7.27 25.58 -15.48
CA VAL A 669 -7.13 25.05 -14.12
C VAL A 669 -5.70 25.23 -13.60
N PHE A 670 -4.70 24.97 -14.43
CA PHE A 670 -3.29 25.08 -14.04
C PHE A 670 -2.82 26.54 -13.95
N THR A 671 -3.23 27.40 -14.88
CA THR A 671 -2.85 28.82 -14.90
C THR A 671 -3.50 29.60 -13.75
N LEU A 672 -4.74 29.27 -13.39
CA LEU A 672 -5.43 29.84 -12.22
C LEU A 672 -4.88 29.31 -10.89
N GLY A 673 -4.04 28.27 -10.91
CA GLY A 673 -3.49 27.65 -9.69
C GLY A 673 -4.54 26.94 -8.84
N LEU A 674 -5.66 26.51 -9.44
CA LEU A 674 -6.71 25.77 -8.74
C LEU A 674 -6.20 24.39 -8.30
N ALA A 675 -5.46 23.69 -9.17
CA ALA A 675 -4.83 22.41 -8.85
C ALA A 675 -3.40 22.36 -9.42
N LYS A 676 -2.49 21.71 -8.69
CA LYS A 676 -1.13 21.46 -9.18
C LYS A 676 -1.16 20.42 -10.30
N PRO A 677 -0.42 20.63 -11.42
CA PRO A 677 -0.30 19.63 -12.46
C PRO A 677 0.34 18.35 -11.91
N THR A 678 -0.34 17.21 -12.07
CA THR A 678 0.17 15.89 -11.72
C THR A 678 0.09 14.98 -12.94
N SER A 679 0.89 13.92 -13.00
CA SER A 679 0.81 12.94 -14.09
C SER A 679 -0.63 12.43 -14.32
N ASN A 680 -1.43 12.27 -13.25
CA ASN A 680 -2.82 11.85 -13.37
C ASN A 680 -3.72 12.92 -13.98
N LEU A 681 -3.58 14.20 -13.60
CA LEU A 681 -4.38 15.29 -14.18
C LEU A 681 -3.97 15.63 -15.61
N CYS A 682 -2.73 15.33 -16.01
CA CYS A 682 -2.26 15.52 -17.38
C CYS A 682 -2.57 14.34 -18.32
N SER A 683 -2.87 13.15 -17.77
CA SER A 683 -3.18 11.93 -18.55
C SER A 683 -4.42 12.02 -19.46
N PRO A 684 -5.55 12.68 -19.10
CA PRO A 684 -6.76 12.70 -19.91
C PRO A 684 -6.58 13.28 -21.31
N LEU A 685 -5.82 14.38 -21.43
CA LEU A 685 -5.54 15.02 -22.72
C LEU A 685 -4.76 14.10 -23.66
N ILE A 686 -3.75 13.41 -23.14
CA ILE A 686 -2.94 12.47 -23.92
C ILE A 686 -3.76 11.24 -24.30
N THR A 687 -4.64 10.79 -23.40
CA THR A 687 -5.57 9.68 -23.68
C THR A 687 -6.50 10.05 -24.84
N ALA A 688 -7.02 11.29 -24.86
CA ALA A 688 -7.83 11.78 -25.97
C ALA A 688 -7.08 11.81 -27.32
N TYR A 689 -5.80 12.19 -27.31
CA TYR A 689 -4.97 12.16 -28.51
C TYR A 689 -4.70 10.71 -29.00
N LEU A 690 -4.40 9.80 -28.07
CA LEU A 690 -4.18 8.38 -28.39
C LEU A 690 -5.45 7.71 -28.93
N GLU A 691 -6.62 7.99 -28.34
CA GLU A 691 -7.91 7.47 -28.82
C GLU A 691 -8.28 7.99 -30.22
N ASN A 692 -7.85 9.21 -30.57
CA ASN A 692 -8.02 9.81 -31.89
C ASN A 692 -6.94 9.41 -32.90
N ASN A 693 -6.01 8.50 -32.54
CA ASN A 693 -4.85 8.10 -33.34
C ASN A 693 -3.92 9.27 -33.77
N ASP A 694 -3.92 10.39 -33.05
CA ASP A 694 -3.00 11.50 -33.26
C ASP A 694 -1.78 11.34 -32.33
N PHE A 695 -0.83 10.51 -32.76
CA PHE A 695 0.38 10.21 -31.99
C PHE A 695 1.32 11.42 -31.90
N SER A 696 1.35 12.28 -32.92
CA SER A 696 2.10 13.54 -32.89
C SER A 696 1.57 14.49 -31.82
N GLY A 697 0.25 14.68 -31.77
CA GLY A 697 -0.41 15.50 -30.76
C GLY A 697 -0.27 14.93 -29.35
N ALA A 698 -0.35 13.61 -29.19
CA ALA A 698 -0.11 12.92 -27.91
C ALA A 698 1.33 13.16 -27.42
N LEU A 699 2.29 13.03 -28.33
CA LEU A 699 3.72 13.22 -28.03
C LEU A 699 4.03 14.67 -27.66
N ASP A 700 3.59 15.62 -28.49
CA ASP A 700 3.84 17.04 -28.25
C ASP A 700 3.16 17.52 -26.96
N ALA A 701 1.96 17.02 -26.64
CA ALA A 701 1.28 17.31 -25.37
C ALA A 701 2.04 16.72 -24.15
N SER A 702 2.61 15.53 -24.28
CA SER A 702 3.43 14.92 -23.22
C SER A 702 4.75 15.69 -23.02
N PHE A 703 5.40 16.11 -24.11
CA PHE A 703 6.60 16.94 -24.06
C PHE A 703 6.35 18.32 -23.49
N GLU A 704 5.23 18.95 -23.84
CA GLU A 704 4.81 20.22 -23.26
C GLU A 704 4.58 20.08 -21.76
N CYS A 705 3.92 19.01 -21.31
CA CYS A 705 3.75 18.72 -19.88
C CYS A 705 5.10 18.56 -19.17
N GLN A 706 6.08 17.92 -19.81
CA GLN A 706 7.41 17.77 -19.23
C GLN A 706 8.14 19.11 -19.17
N LYS A 707 8.11 19.92 -20.23
CA LYS A 707 8.78 21.23 -20.26
C LYS A 707 8.16 22.22 -19.28
N ARG A 708 6.83 22.29 -19.23
CA ARG A 708 6.08 23.31 -18.48
C ARG A 708 5.80 22.91 -17.04
N TYR A 709 5.62 21.62 -16.77
CA TYR A 709 5.20 21.11 -15.47
C TYR A 709 6.11 20.03 -14.88
N LYS A 710 7.19 19.63 -15.57
CA LYS A 710 8.11 18.54 -15.16
C LYS A 710 7.39 17.23 -14.86
N GLN A 711 6.32 16.97 -15.63
CA GLN A 711 5.57 15.72 -15.61
C GLN A 711 5.61 15.10 -17.00
N LEU A 712 6.01 13.83 -17.12
CA LEU A 712 5.97 13.08 -18.37
C LEU A 712 4.92 11.95 -18.30
N PRO A 713 3.63 12.30 -18.38
CA PRO A 713 2.51 11.36 -18.30
C PRO A 713 2.40 10.45 -19.54
N ARG A 714 1.93 9.22 -19.31
CA ARG A 714 1.54 8.22 -20.34
C ARG A 714 2.58 7.89 -21.42
N ILE A 715 3.86 8.19 -21.18
CA ILE A 715 4.93 7.98 -22.17
C ILE A 715 5.06 6.53 -22.64
N HIS A 716 4.90 5.56 -21.73
CA HIS A 716 4.93 4.14 -22.08
C HIS A 716 3.82 3.77 -23.08
N ASP A 717 2.61 4.31 -22.91
CA ASP A 717 1.49 4.00 -23.80
C ASP A 717 1.66 4.68 -25.17
N ILE A 718 2.30 5.86 -25.22
CA ILE A 718 2.72 6.49 -26.48
C ILE A 718 3.76 5.62 -27.20
N ILE A 719 4.78 5.14 -26.49
CA ILE A 719 5.83 4.27 -27.08
C ILE A 719 5.20 2.97 -27.58
N VAL A 720 4.31 2.34 -26.82
CA VAL A 720 3.57 1.15 -27.27
C VAL A 720 2.79 1.44 -28.55
N ALA A 721 2.01 2.53 -28.59
CA ALA A 721 1.26 2.90 -29.78
C ALA A 721 2.16 3.17 -31.01
N LEU A 722 3.32 3.79 -30.82
CA LEU A 722 4.28 4.02 -31.90
C LEU A 722 4.93 2.73 -32.40
N VAL A 723 5.24 1.79 -31.50
CA VAL A 723 5.78 0.47 -31.84
C VAL A 723 4.75 -0.39 -32.58
N GLU A 724 3.48 -0.31 -32.19
CA GLU A 724 2.37 -0.99 -32.87
C GLU A 724 2.17 -0.47 -34.31
N ASN A 725 2.22 0.86 -34.49
CA ASN A 725 2.08 1.48 -35.81
C ASN A 725 3.34 1.42 -36.68
N GLY A 726 4.51 1.16 -36.08
CA GLY A 726 5.78 1.07 -36.78
C GLY A 726 6.35 2.41 -37.24
N ASP A 727 5.95 3.53 -36.62
CA ASP A 727 6.47 4.87 -36.93
C ASP A 727 7.85 5.07 -36.29
N THR A 728 8.91 4.85 -37.08
CA THR A 728 10.29 4.92 -36.60
C THR A 728 10.76 6.34 -36.33
N ASP A 729 10.22 7.33 -37.04
CA ASP A 729 10.68 8.72 -36.94
C ASP A 729 10.16 9.37 -35.67
N LEU A 730 8.86 9.20 -35.37
CA LEU A 730 8.30 9.64 -34.09
C LEU A 730 8.87 8.84 -32.93
N LEU A 731 9.08 7.52 -33.08
CA LEU A 731 9.71 6.71 -32.04
C LEU A 731 11.10 7.26 -31.70
N GLN A 732 11.97 7.52 -32.69
CA GLN A 732 13.30 8.09 -32.45
C GLN A 732 13.20 9.45 -31.72
N LYS A 733 12.27 10.32 -32.13
CA LYS A 733 12.01 11.61 -31.46
C LYS A 733 11.62 11.42 -29.99
N VAL A 734 10.82 10.40 -29.66
CA VAL A 734 10.47 10.05 -28.27
C VAL A 734 11.69 9.56 -27.51
N MET A 735 12.48 8.68 -28.12
CA MET A 735 13.64 8.05 -27.49
C MET A 735 14.72 9.06 -27.15
N ASP A 736 15.02 9.99 -28.06
CA ASP A 736 15.99 11.06 -27.82
C ASP A 736 15.54 11.96 -26.66
N PHE A 737 14.25 12.30 -26.60
CA PHE A 737 13.70 13.13 -25.53
C PHE A 737 13.69 12.41 -24.18
N VAL A 738 13.24 11.15 -24.11
CA VAL A 738 13.22 10.36 -22.87
C VAL A 738 14.65 10.07 -22.38
N SER A 739 15.59 9.85 -23.31
CA SER A 739 17.00 9.70 -22.98
C SER A 739 17.57 10.97 -22.33
N GLN A 740 17.25 12.14 -22.89
CA GLN A 740 17.69 13.44 -22.35
C GLN A 740 17.08 13.73 -20.97
N GLU A 741 15.79 13.44 -20.75
CA GLU A 741 15.07 13.83 -19.54
C GLU A 741 15.13 12.78 -18.40
N ARG A 742 15.12 11.48 -18.71
CA ARG A 742 15.07 10.36 -17.74
C ARG A 742 16.30 9.45 -17.76
N GLY A 743 17.24 9.71 -18.65
CA GLY A 743 18.47 8.94 -18.85
C GLY A 743 18.28 7.71 -19.73
N GLU A 744 19.34 7.35 -20.45
CA GLU A 744 19.39 6.23 -21.41
C GLU A 744 18.88 4.91 -20.83
N MET A 745 19.26 4.56 -19.58
CA MET A 745 18.83 3.29 -18.99
C MET A 745 17.31 3.21 -18.76
N THR A 746 16.66 4.32 -18.39
CA THR A 746 15.20 4.33 -18.17
C THR A 746 14.47 4.20 -19.51
N MET A 747 14.97 4.91 -20.53
CA MET A 747 14.54 4.83 -21.92
C MET A 747 14.61 3.38 -22.45
N LEU A 748 15.72 2.67 -22.21
CA LEU A 748 15.87 1.27 -22.64
C LEU A 748 14.83 0.36 -21.98
N TYR A 749 14.48 0.60 -20.72
CA TYR A 749 13.43 -0.15 -20.04
C TYR A 749 12.02 0.16 -20.56
N ASP A 750 11.71 1.43 -20.83
CA ASP A 750 10.44 1.81 -21.47
C ASP A 750 10.29 1.13 -22.84
N LEU A 751 11.37 1.10 -23.65
CA LEU A 751 11.39 0.42 -24.94
C LEU A 751 11.29 -1.11 -24.80
N PHE A 752 12.03 -1.70 -23.86
CA PHE A 752 11.97 -3.13 -23.56
C PHE A 752 10.54 -3.56 -23.23
N PHE A 753 9.88 -2.88 -22.30
CA PHE A 753 8.51 -3.21 -21.91
C PHE A 753 7.51 -2.96 -23.04
N ALA A 754 7.73 -1.94 -23.88
CA ALA A 754 6.90 -1.72 -25.06
C ALA A 754 7.02 -2.87 -26.07
N PHE A 755 8.23 -3.38 -26.33
CA PHE A 755 8.43 -4.54 -27.20
C PHE A 755 7.86 -5.84 -26.61
N VAL A 756 7.94 -6.01 -25.28
CA VAL A 756 7.30 -7.15 -24.60
C VAL A 756 5.78 -7.07 -24.74
N GLN A 757 5.19 -5.89 -24.50
CA GLN A 757 3.74 -5.70 -24.58
C GLN A 757 3.18 -5.87 -26.00
N THR A 758 3.97 -5.52 -27.02
CA THR A 758 3.60 -5.63 -28.45
C THR A 758 3.95 -6.98 -29.08
N GLY A 759 4.47 -7.95 -28.30
CA GLY A 759 4.84 -9.28 -28.80
C GLY A 759 6.14 -9.34 -29.61
N ARG A 760 6.91 -8.25 -29.69
CA ARG A 760 8.20 -8.18 -30.40
C ARG A 760 9.36 -8.69 -29.53
N TYR A 761 9.27 -9.92 -29.05
CA TYR A 761 10.21 -10.48 -28.07
C TYR A 761 11.67 -10.54 -28.56
N ARG A 762 11.92 -10.66 -29.87
CA ARG A 762 13.28 -10.66 -30.44
C ARG A 762 13.96 -9.31 -30.25
N GLU A 763 13.22 -8.22 -30.41
CA GLU A 763 13.72 -6.85 -30.24
C GLU A 763 13.90 -6.54 -28.74
N ALA A 764 12.93 -6.97 -27.91
CA ALA A 764 13.05 -6.89 -26.45
C ALA A 764 14.30 -7.60 -25.90
N ARG A 765 14.58 -8.82 -26.40
CA ARG A 765 15.74 -9.61 -25.94
C ARG A 765 17.07 -8.90 -26.23
N LYS A 766 17.21 -8.29 -27.41
CA LYS A 766 18.42 -7.52 -27.78
C LYS A 766 18.70 -6.38 -26.79
N ILE A 767 17.66 -5.72 -26.29
CA ILE A 767 17.82 -4.64 -25.31
C ILE A 767 18.35 -5.18 -23.98
N ILE A 768 17.73 -6.24 -23.47
CA ILE A 768 18.11 -6.82 -22.17
C ILE A 768 19.50 -7.46 -22.18
N GLU A 769 19.92 -8.02 -23.31
CA GLU A 769 21.25 -8.62 -23.49
C GLU A 769 22.37 -7.57 -23.67
N THR A 770 22.03 -6.27 -23.68
CA THR A 770 23.02 -5.19 -23.77
C THR A 770 23.98 -5.26 -22.58
N PRO A 771 25.31 -5.37 -22.81
CA PRO A 771 26.30 -5.49 -21.73
C PRO A 771 26.23 -4.31 -20.76
N GLY A 772 26.12 -4.60 -19.46
CA GLY A 772 26.10 -3.59 -18.39
C GLY A 772 24.70 -3.15 -17.91
N LEU A 773 23.62 -3.66 -18.52
CA LEU A 773 22.26 -3.43 -18.02
C LEU A 773 22.01 -4.21 -16.72
N ARG A 774 21.47 -3.56 -15.69
CA ARG A 774 21.15 -4.16 -14.37
C ARG A 774 19.66 -4.15 -14.10
N ALA A 775 19.16 -5.19 -13.45
CA ALA A 775 17.75 -5.30 -13.07
C ALA A 775 17.32 -4.14 -12.15
N ARG A 776 16.13 -3.57 -12.41
CA ARG A 776 15.50 -2.57 -11.54
C ARG A 776 14.19 -3.14 -10.97
N PRO A 777 14.18 -3.65 -9.73
CA PRO A 777 13.04 -4.36 -9.16
C PRO A 777 11.71 -3.58 -9.24
N GLY A 778 11.72 -2.28 -8.94
CA GLY A 778 10.51 -1.45 -8.99
C GLY A 778 9.92 -1.29 -10.40
N ARG A 779 10.75 -1.31 -11.46
CA ARG A 779 10.30 -1.23 -12.85
C ARG A 779 9.75 -2.58 -13.34
N MET A 780 10.41 -3.67 -12.95
CA MET A 780 9.94 -5.02 -13.24
C MET A 780 8.60 -5.29 -12.55
N GLN A 781 8.47 -4.90 -11.28
CA GLN A 781 7.21 -4.99 -10.53
C GLN A 781 6.11 -4.16 -11.21
N TRP A 782 6.38 -2.91 -11.59
CA TRP A 782 5.39 -2.05 -12.24
C TRP A 782 4.83 -2.68 -13.53
N PHE A 783 5.70 -3.22 -14.40
CA PHE A 783 5.25 -3.88 -15.62
C PHE A 783 4.54 -5.21 -15.33
N ALA A 784 5.01 -5.98 -14.35
CA ALA A 784 4.35 -7.22 -13.93
C ALA A 784 2.92 -6.98 -13.42
N GLU A 785 2.70 -5.96 -12.58
CA GLU A 785 1.34 -5.57 -12.14
C GLU A 785 0.47 -5.11 -13.32
N LYS A 786 1.05 -4.44 -14.32
CA LYS A 786 0.36 -4.08 -15.56
C LYS A 786 -0.06 -5.32 -16.36
N CYS A 787 0.82 -6.32 -16.50
CA CYS A 787 0.48 -7.58 -17.15
C CYS A 787 -0.57 -8.39 -16.38
N ILE A 788 -0.50 -8.40 -15.04
CA ILE A 788 -1.50 -9.08 -14.20
C ILE A 788 -2.88 -8.45 -14.39
N SER A 789 -2.96 -7.12 -14.24
CA SER A 789 -4.23 -6.38 -14.43
C SER A 789 -4.80 -6.47 -15.84
N ALA A 790 -3.95 -6.58 -16.87
CA ALA A 790 -4.35 -6.79 -18.27
C ALA A 790 -4.50 -8.28 -18.67
N GLN A 791 -4.30 -9.22 -17.73
CA GLN A 791 -4.30 -10.67 -17.95
C GLN A 791 -3.35 -11.16 -19.07
N GLN A 792 -2.22 -10.47 -19.27
CA GLN A 792 -1.23 -10.77 -20.31
C GLN A 792 -0.22 -11.84 -19.84
N MET A 793 -0.63 -13.12 -19.91
CA MET A 793 0.19 -14.24 -19.43
C MET A 793 1.48 -14.44 -20.24
N GLU A 794 1.38 -14.43 -21.57
CA GLU A 794 2.53 -14.68 -22.45
C GLU A 794 3.62 -13.61 -22.31
N ALA A 795 3.23 -12.33 -22.23
CA ALA A 795 4.15 -11.22 -22.02
C ALA A 795 4.94 -11.36 -20.71
N LEU A 796 4.27 -11.80 -19.64
CA LEU A 796 4.88 -11.99 -18.32
C LEU A 796 5.82 -13.19 -18.28
N GLU A 797 5.46 -14.30 -18.95
CA GLU A 797 6.33 -15.47 -19.13
C GLU A 797 7.58 -15.10 -19.94
N GLN A 798 7.41 -14.45 -21.09
CA GLN A 798 8.54 -14.04 -21.93
C GLN A 798 9.46 -13.05 -21.21
N MET A 799 8.90 -12.15 -20.39
CA MET A 799 9.68 -11.27 -19.52
C MET A 799 10.48 -12.06 -18.48
N ALA A 800 9.88 -13.03 -17.81
CA ALA A 800 10.58 -13.90 -16.86
C ALA A 800 11.71 -14.68 -17.54
N ASP A 801 11.54 -15.10 -18.79
CA ASP A 801 12.55 -15.85 -19.54
C ASP A 801 13.71 -14.97 -20.01
N MET A 802 13.42 -13.80 -20.57
CA MET A 802 14.46 -12.88 -21.06
C MET A 802 15.30 -12.31 -19.92
N THR A 803 14.72 -12.12 -18.74
CA THR A 803 15.42 -11.59 -17.55
C THR A 803 16.30 -12.63 -16.84
N ALA A 804 16.31 -13.89 -17.28
CA ALA A 804 17.08 -14.97 -16.62
C ALA A 804 18.59 -14.70 -16.55
N LYS A 805 19.16 -14.01 -17.55
CA LYS A 805 20.60 -13.66 -17.61
C LYS A 805 20.90 -12.24 -17.12
N LEU A 806 19.88 -11.50 -16.66
CA LEU A 806 20.03 -10.12 -16.23
C LEU A 806 20.64 -10.06 -14.82
N PHE A 807 21.73 -9.30 -14.67
CA PHE A 807 22.43 -9.15 -13.40
C PHE A 807 21.53 -8.50 -12.32
N GLU A 808 21.56 -9.00 -11.08
CA GLU A 808 20.73 -8.58 -9.93
C GLU A 808 19.20 -8.80 -10.07
N CYS A 809 18.73 -9.64 -11.01
CA CYS A 809 17.31 -10.00 -11.11
C CYS A 809 16.93 -11.12 -10.12
N ASP A 810 15.96 -10.86 -9.24
CA ASP A 810 15.39 -11.89 -8.35
C ASP A 810 14.45 -12.81 -9.13
N ARG A 811 14.87 -14.08 -9.30
CA ARG A 811 14.12 -15.10 -10.04
C ARG A 811 12.81 -15.47 -9.35
N ASP A 812 12.80 -15.58 -8.02
CA ASP A 812 11.58 -15.92 -7.28
C ASP A 812 10.53 -14.82 -7.41
N ASP A 813 10.92 -13.54 -7.44
CA ASP A 813 9.98 -12.44 -7.71
C ASP A 813 9.32 -12.60 -9.10
N MET A 814 10.08 -12.95 -10.13
CA MET A 814 9.53 -13.14 -11.49
C MET A 814 8.53 -14.30 -11.54
N TYR A 815 8.89 -15.46 -10.96
CA TYR A 815 7.97 -16.60 -10.89
C TYR A 815 6.76 -16.32 -10.01
N TYR A 816 6.93 -15.59 -8.91
CA TYR A 816 5.82 -15.17 -8.05
C TYR A 816 4.77 -14.35 -8.81
N TYR A 817 5.19 -13.42 -9.69
CA TYR A 817 4.25 -12.66 -10.50
C TYR A 817 3.50 -13.54 -11.51
N VAL A 818 4.18 -14.48 -12.18
CA VAL A 818 3.56 -15.43 -13.11
C VAL A 818 2.54 -16.32 -12.37
N LEU A 819 2.89 -16.82 -11.19
CA LEU A 819 2.02 -17.66 -10.37
C LEU A 819 0.81 -16.89 -9.81
N ARG A 820 0.96 -15.59 -9.53
CA ARG A 820 -0.14 -14.75 -9.10
C ARG A 820 -1.16 -14.57 -10.22
N LEU A 821 -0.70 -14.38 -11.45
CA LEU A 821 -1.58 -14.39 -12.62
C LEU A 821 -2.22 -15.78 -12.86
N CYS A 822 -1.49 -16.88 -12.62
CA CYS A 822 -2.06 -18.23 -12.67
C CYS A 822 -3.21 -18.41 -11.66
N LYS A 823 -3.10 -17.82 -10.47
CA LYS A 823 -4.16 -17.84 -9.46
C LYS A 823 -5.39 -17.05 -9.90
N GLU A 824 -5.20 -15.84 -10.43
CA GLU A 824 -6.31 -14.99 -10.91
C GLU A 824 -7.02 -15.60 -12.14
N THR A 825 -6.28 -16.30 -13.01
CA THR A 825 -6.82 -16.98 -14.20
C THR A 825 -7.21 -18.45 -13.97
N ASN A 826 -7.05 -18.94 -12.73
CA ASN A 826 -7.24 -20.33 -12.32
C ASN A 826 -6.53 -21.39 -13.20
N ASN A 827 -5.33 -21.09 -13.70
CA ASN A 827 -4.58 -21.97 -14.61
C ASN A 827 -3.51 -22.80 -13.88
N TRP A 828 -3.94 -23.90 -13.24
CA TRP A 828 -3.06 -24.75 -12.43
C TRP A 828 -2.00 -25.50 -13.25
N LYS A 829 -2.30 -25.89 -14.51
CA LYS A 829 -1.33 -26.57 -15.40
C LYS A 829 -0.11 -25.70 -15.68
N LYS A 830 -0.33 -24.40 -15.83
CA LYS A 830 0.77 -23.44 -15.99
C LYS A 830 1.54 -23.25 -14.70
N ALA A 831 0.87 -23.24 -13.54
CA ALA A 831 1.56 -23.19 -12.25
C ALA A 831 2.46 -24.42 -12.04
N GLU A 832 2.03 -25.61 -12.48
CA GLU A 832 2.85 -26.83 -12.51
C GLU A 832 4.04 -26.71 -13.46
N ALA A 833 3.84 -26.22 -14.69
CA ALA A 833 4.94 -25.98 -15.62
C ALA A 833 5.97 -25.00 -15.04
N MET A 834 5.52 -23.95 -14.35
CA MET A 834 6.41 -23.01 -13.66
C MET A 834 7.14 -23.68 -12.48
N TRP A 835 6.48 -24.54 -11.72
CA TRP A 835 7.11 -25.33 -10.66
C TRP A 835 8.26 -26.19 -11.20
N THR A 836 8.03 -26.94 -12.27
CA THR A 836 9.06 -27.75 -12.93
C THR A 836 10.21 -26.88 -13.41
N LYS A 837 9.92 -25.74 -14.04
CA LYS A 837 10.94 -24.80 -14.51
C LYS A 837 11.77 -24.20 -13.39
N MET A 838 11.15 -23.87 -12.25
CA MET A 838 11.86 -23.38 -11.06
C MET A 838 12.86 -24.42 -10.54
N GLN A 839 12.50 -25.72 -10.57
CA GLN A 839 13.40 -26.80 -10.20
C GLN A 839 14.56 -26.96 -11.19
N GLU A 840 14.29 -26.91 -12.50
CA GLU A 840 15.31 -26.97 -13.55
C GLU A 840 16.33 -25.83 -13.45
N GLU A 841 15.87 -24.61 -13.12
CA GLU A 841 16.72 -23.44 -12.92
C GLU A 841 17.41 -23.42 -11.52
N ASN A 842 17.19 -24.42 -10.67
CA ASN A 842 17.65 -24.47 -9.27
C ASN A 842 17.23 -23.24 -8.44
N VAL A 843 16.06 -22.68 -8.72
CA VAL A 843 15.50 -21.54 -7.99
C VAL A 843 14.82 -22.06 -6.73
N ILE A 844 15.29 -21.62 -5.56
CA ILE A 844 14.68 -21.95 -4.27
C ILE A 844 13.49 -21.00 -4.05
N PRO A 845 12.24 -21.49 -4.10
CA PRO A 845 11.06 -20.64 -3.94
C PRO A 845 10.92 -20.18 -2.48
N ARG A 846 10.56 -18.91 -2.29
CA ARG A 846 10.25 -18.37 -0.95
C ARG A 846 8.94 -18.93 -0.42
N GLU A 847 8.75 -18.87 0.90
CA GLU A 847 7.53 -19.37 1.56
C GLU A 847 6.22 -18.77 1.00
N ARG A 848 6.24 -17.50 0.57
CA ARG A 848 5.07 -16.86 -0.07
C ARG A 848 4.73 -17.48 -1.44
N THR A 849 5.76 -17.90 -2.18
CA THR A 849 5.65 -18.48 -3.53
C THR A 849 5.18 -19.93 -3.42
N LEU A 850 5.74 -20.70 -2.49
CA LEU A 850 5.27 -22.06 -2.16
C LEU A 850 3.81 -22.07 -1.70
N ARG A 851 3.41 -21.10 -0.86
CA ARG A 851 2.01 -20.98 -0.42
C ARG A 851 1.08 -20.62 -1.57
N LEU A 852 1.46 -19.66 -2.42
CA LEU A 852 0.67 -19.29 -3.59
C LEU A 852 0.48 -20.48 -4.53
N LEU A 853 1.52 -21.29 -4.73
CA LEU A 853 1.50 -22.47 -5.57
C LEU A 853 0.67 -23.61 -4.95
N ALA A 854 0.78 -23.80 -3.63
CA ALA A 854 -0.06 -24.73 -2.88
C ALA A 854 -1.54 -24.33 -2.90
N ASP A 855 -1.85 -23.03 -2.79
CA ASP A 855 -3.21 -22.51 -2.93
C ASP A 855 -3.80 -22.84 -4.30
N VAL A 856 -3.03 -22.61 -5.38
CA VAL A 856 -3.46 -22.91 -6.76
C VAL A 856 -3.72 -24.40 -6.98
N PHE A 857 -2.89 -25.28 -6.40
CA PHE A 857 -3.12 -26.72 -6.50
C PHE A 857 -4.31 -27.19 -5.66
N LYS A 858 -4.41 -26.72 -4.40
CA LYS A 858 -5.54 -27.07 -3.51
C LYS A 858 -6.88 -26.57 -4.04
N SER A 859 -6.94 -25.35 -4.59
CA SER A 859 -8.17 -24.80 -5.17
C SER A 859 -8.66 -25.58 -6.39
N ASN A 860 -7.77 -26.34 -7.04
CA ASN A 860 -8.06 -27.16 -8.21
C ASN A 860 -8.02 -28.67 -7.93
N GLY A 861 -8.02 -29.08 -6.64
CA GLY A 861 -8.08 -30.49 -6.23
C GLY A 861 -6.85 -31.32 -6.62
N GLN A 862 -5.69 -30.68 -6.88
CA GLN A 862 -4.44 -31.36 -7.23
C GLN A 862 -3.60 -31.64 -5.97
N GLU A 863 -2.84 -32.74 -5.97
CA GLU A 863 -1.89 -33.04 -4.91
C GLU A 863 -0.73 -32.03 -4.91
N VAL A 864 -0.35 -31.55 -3.73
CA VAL A 864 0.76 -30.59 -3.61
C VAL A 864 2.09 -31.36 -3.55
N PRO A 865 3.00 -31.22 -4.51
CA PRO A 865 4.19 -32.06 -4.64
C PRO A 865 5.33 -31.71 -3.65
N PHE A 866 5.07 -30.82 -2.68
CA PHE A 866 6.03 -30.37 -1.68
C PHE A 866 5.33 -30.14 -0.35
N ALA A 867 6.11 -30.14 0.73
CA ALA A 867 5.61 -29.75 2.05
C ALA A 867 5.20 -28.28 2.02
N VAL A 868 3.91 -28.00 2.17
CA VAL A 868 3.40 -26.64 2.31
C VAL A 868 3.96 -26.08 3.62
N PRO A 869 4.69 -24.95 3.60
CA PRO A 869 5.15 -24.32 4.84
C PRO A 869 3.96 -24.08 5.78
N GLU A 870 3.99 -24.70 6.95
CA GLU A 870 2.94 -24.54 7.97
C GLU A 870 2.89 -23.09 8.42
N VAL A 871 1.68 -22.53 8.46
CA VAL A 871 1.42 -21.26 9.12
C VAL A 871 1.44 -21.54 10.61
N MET A 872 2.61 -21.42 11.26
CA MET A 872 2.58 -21.05 12.66
C MET A 872 2.12 -19.60 12.73
N SER A 873 0.84 -19.41 13.04
CA SER A 873 0.27 -18.10 13.27
C SER A 873 1.11 -17.42 14.37
N HIS A 874 1.93 -16.42 13.99
CA HIS A 874 2.74 -15.66 14.95
C HIS A 874 1.89 -15.08 16.09
N SER A 875 0.57 -14.98 15.87
CA SER A 875 -0.45 -14.53 16.81
C SER A 875 -0.67 -15.49 18.00
N TYR A 876 -0.64 -16.82 17.80
CA TYR A 876 -0.83 -17.80 18.88
C TYR A 876 0.42 -17.96 19.76
N SER A 877 1.61 -17.99 19.15
CA SER A 877 2.89 -18.06 19.88
C SER A 877 3.11 -16.85 20.78
N VAL A 878 2.64 -15.67 20.38
CA VAL A 878 2.72 -14.44 21.19
C VAL A 878 1.91 -14.54 22.47
N VAL A 879 0.75 -15.23 22.45
CA VAL A 879 -0.07 -15.46 23.66
C VAL A 879 0.57 -16.52 24.55
N GLN A 880 1.09 -17.61 23.97
CA GLN A 880 1.82 -18.64 24.74
C GLN A 880 3.11 -18.10 25.39
N ASP A 881 3.84 -17.23 24.69
CA ASP A 881 5.04 -16.59 25.22
C ASP A 881 4.70 -15.58 26.31
N ALA A 882 3.57 -14.86 26.21
CA ALA A 882 3.09 -13.98 27.27
C ALA A 882 2.71 -14.78 28.53
N GLU A 883 2.03 -15.92 28.37
CA GLU A 883 1.67 -16.84 29.45
C GLU A 883 2.91 -17.44 30.14
N LYS A 884 3.88 -17.94 29.35
CA LYS A 884 5.16 -18.48 29.87
C LYS A 884 5.99 -17.44 30.63
N ASN A 885 5.89 -16.18 30.24
CA ASN A 885 6.60 -15.07 30.91
C ASN A 885 5.78 -14.42 32.04
N GLY A 886 4.60 -14.95 32.38
CA GLY A 886 3.76 -14.43 33.47
C GLY A 886 3.11 -13.08 33.19
N VAL A 887 2.99 -12.68 31.92
CA VAL A 887 2.40 -11.40 31.50
C VAL A 887 0.91 -11.58 31.25
N ILE A 888 0.08 -11.01 32.13
CA ILE A 888 -1.39 -11.06 32.00
C ILE A 888 -1.84 -9.99 30.99
N LEU A 889 -2.26 -10.43 29.80
CA LEU A 889 -2.78 -9.55 28.75
C LEU A 889 -4.21 -9.06 29.11
N GLY A 890 -4.56 -7.84 28.66
CA GLY A 890 -5.93 -7.34 28.76
C GLY A 890 -6.90 -8.03 27.76
N PRO A 891 -8.22 -7.77 27.86
CA PRO A 891 -9.23 -8.45 27.02
C PRO A 891 -9.15 -8.09 25.52
N SER A 892 -8.65 -6.91 25.18
CA SER A 892 -8.56 -6.44 23.79
C SER A 892 -7.48 -7.16 22.96
N PRO A 893 -6.26 -7.41 23.47
CA PRO A 893 -5.27 -8.28 22.83
C PRO A 893 -5.80 -9.68 22.52
N TYR A 894 -6.49 -10.33 23.48
CA TYR A 894 -7.09 -11.64 23.25
C TYR A 894 -8.13 -11.60 22.13
N ASP A 895 -9.02 -10.60 22.13
CA ASP A 895 -10.02 -10.43 21.07
C ASP A 895 -9.41 -10.20 19.67
N VAL A 896 -8.33 -9.42 19.57
CA VAL A 896 -7.62 -9.17 18.30
C VAL A 896 -6.97 -10.45 17.78
N VAL A 897 -6.31 -11.21 18.65
CA VAL A 897 -5.66 -12.48 18.30
C VAL A 897 -6.72 -13.51 17.88
N ILE A 898 -7.81 -13.63 18.64
CA ILE A 898 -8.92 -14.53 18.31
C ILE A 898 -9.52 -14.16 16.94
N ARG A 899 -9.75 -12.87 16.65
CA ARG A 899 -10.24 -12.44 15.33
C ARG A 899 -9.28 -12.77 14.19
N ALA A 900 -7.98 -12.59 14.41
CA ALA A 900 -6.96 -12.93 13.41
C ALA A 900 -6.94 -14.44 13.14
N LEU A 901 -6.93 -15.27 14.18
CA LEU A 901 -6.92 -16.74 14.06
C LEU A 901 -8.21 -17.26 13.40
N LEU A 902 -9.37 -16.69 13.72
CA LEU A 902 -10.64 -17.06 13.11
C LEU A 902 -10.74 -16.62 11.63
N ALA A 903 -10.11 -15.50 11.26
CA ALA A 903 -10.01 -15.06 9.87
C ALA A 903 -9.10 -15.98 9.03
N GLU A 904 -8.05 -16.54 9.65
CA GLU A 904 -7.15 -17.52 9.05
C GLU A 904 -7.75 -18.94 8.97
N GLY A 905 -8.83 -19.20 9.73
CA GLY A 905 -9.53 -20.49 9.77
C GLY A 905 -9.06 -21.45 10.87
N SER A 906 -8.18 -21.02 11.77
CA SER A 906 -7.62 -21.80 12.89
C SER A 906 -8.54 -21.76 14.13
N ILE A 907 -9.61 -22.56 14.11
CA ILE A 907 -10.61 -22.59 15.21
C ILE A 907 -10.02 -23.11 16.53
N GLU A 908 -9.20 -24.16 16.47
CA GLU A 908 -8.65 -24.82 17.68
C GLU A 908 -7.71 -23.89 18.45
N GLU A 909 -6.84 -23.17 17.74
CA GLU A 909 -5.96 -22.16 18.32
C GLU A 909 -6.77 -20.97 18.88
N ALA A 910 -7.79 -20.51 18.16
CA ALA A 910 -8.66 -19.43 18.63
C ALA A 910 -9.43 -19.82 19.91
N MET A 911 -9.86 -21.07 20.02
CA MET A 911 -10.51 -21.60 21.22
C MET A 911 -9.52 -21.75 22.38
N ALA A 912 -8.30 -22.21 22.12
CA ALA A 912 -7.25 -22.25 23.15
C ALA A 912 -6.93 -20.85 23.70
N VAL A 913 -6.85 -19.82 22.84
CA VAL A 913 -6.66 -18.42 23.28
C VAL A 913 -7.87 -17.91 24.06
N LYS A 914 -9.09 -18.32 23.69
CA LYS A 914 -10.31 -17.97 24.43
C LYS A 914 -10.32 -18.61 25.82
N ASP A 915 -9.89 -19.86 25.96
CA ASP A 915 -9.82 -20.57 27.24
C ASP A 915 -8.76 -19.94 28.16
N ILE A 916 -7.60 -19.56 27.60
CA ILE A 916 -6.57 -18.76 28.30
C ILE A 916 -7.15 -17.40 28.73
N ALA A 917 -7.90 -16.72 27.87
CA ALA A 917 -8.53 -15.45 28.23
C ALA A 917 -9.55 -15.60 29.37
N GLN A 918 -10.32 -16.70 29.40
CA GLN A 918 -11.29 -16.99 30.45
C GLN A 918 -10.65 -17.39 31.78
N SER A 919 -9.48 -18.04 31.76
CA SER A 919 -8.73 -18.37 32.98
C SER A 919 -8.16 -17.13 33.66
N HIS A 920 -7.76 -16.12 32.88
CA HIS A 920 -7.20 -14.87 33.39
C HIS A 920 -8.24 -13.78 33.67
N ILE A 921 -9.36 -13.77 32.95
CA ILE A 921 -10.38 -12.71 33.02
C ILE A 921 -11.75 -13.35 33.32
N PRO A 922 -12.21 -13.31 34.58
CA PRO A 922 -13.55 -13.78 34.92
C PRO A 922 -14.60 -12.93 34.17
N ASN A 923 -15.53 -13.59 33.49
CA ASN A 923 -16.56 -13.03 32.60
C ASN A 923 -16.06 -12.47 31.24
N PHE A 924 -14.95 -12.98 30.69
CA PHE A 924 -14.54 -12.66 29.32
C PHE A 924 -15.64 -13.00 28.29
N LYS A 925 -16.08 -11.99 27.52
CA LYS A 925 -17.02 -12.12 26.41
C LYS A 925 -16.34 -11.80 25.08
N LEU A 926 -16.65 -12.56 24.05
CA LEU A 926 -16.20 -12.30 22.68
C LEU A 926 -16.89 -11.03 22.12
N SER A 927 -16.17 -10.27 21.29
CA SER A 927 -16.78 -9.15 20.55
C SER A 927 -17.78 -9.64 19.50
N GLU A 928 -18.70 -8.78 19.06
CA GLU A 928 -19.68 -9.09 18.02
C GLU A 928 -19.02 -9.62 16.72
N ILE A 929 -17.87 -9.05 16.38
CA ILE A 929 -17.05 -9.42 15.22
C ILE A 929 -16.43 -10.81 15.43
N ALA A 930 -15.83 -11.06 16.61
CA ALA A 930 -15.22 -12.35 16.92
C ALA A 930 -16.26 -13.47 16.98
N SER A 931 -17.40 -13.23 17.63
CA SER A 931 -18.52 -14.18 17.70
C SER A 931 -19.08 -14.50 16.30
N SER A 932 -19.26 -13.49 15.46
CA SER A 932 -19.70 -13.69 14.06
C SER A 932 -18.68 -14.46 13.22
N LEU A 933 -17.38 -14.21 13.39
CA LEU A 933 -16.32 -14.95 12.70
C LEU A 933 -16.21 -16.40 13.18
N LEU A 934 -16.41 -16.64 14.48
CA LEU A 934 -16.44 -17.99 15.06
C LEU A 934 -17.58 -18.81 14.47
N ILE A 935 -18.77 -18.21 14.37
CA ILE A 935 -19.94 -18.80 13.73
C ILE A 935 -19.65 -19.16 12.28
N ILE A 936 -19.02 -18.27 11.50
CA ILE A 936 -18.64 -18.54 10.10
C ILE A 936 -17.65 -19.71 10.02
N ALA A 937 -16.65 -19.75 10.89
CA ALA A 937 -15.63 -20.79 10.90
C ALA A 937 -16.21 -22.15 11.28
N GLN A 938 -17.03 -22.22 12.34
CA GLN A 938 -17.73 -23.44 12.77
C GLN A 938 -18.68 -23.97 11.70
N SER A 939 -19.41 -23.07 11.02
CA SER A 939 -20.29 -23.44 9.90
C SER A 939 -19.52 -24.08 8.75
N LYS A 940 -18.31 -23.58 8.42
CA LYS A 940 -17.45 -24.16 7.38
C LYS A 940 -16.88 -25.54 7.76
N LYS A 941 -16.63 -25.79 9.05
CA LYS A 941 -16.11 -27.07 9.56
C LYS A 941 -17.22 -28.13 9.77
N GLY A 942 -18.48 -27.78 9.51
CA GLY A 942 -19.64 -28.66 9.72
C GLY A 942 -20.13 -28.75 11.17
N GLN A 943 -19.63 -27.89 12.07
CA GLN A 943 -20.03 -27.84 13.49
C GLN A 943 -21.27 -26.96 13.67
N VAL A 944 -22.38 -27.39 13.09
CA VAL A 944 -23.60 -26.58 12.96
C VAL A 944 -24.26 -26.30 14.33
N LYS A 945 -24.25 -27.28 15.24
CA LYS A 945 -24.82 -27.15 16.59
C LYS A 945 -24.09 -26.09 17.42
N ASP A 946 -22.76 -26.12 17.40
CA ASP A 946 -21.93 -25.16 18.13
C ASP A 946 -22.13 -23.75 17.57
N ALA A 947 -22.24 -23.61 16.25
CA ALA A 947 -22.50 -22.33 15.59
C ALA A 947 -23.88 -21.76 15.98
N LEU A 948 -24.91 -22.61 16.10
CA LEU A 948 -26.24 -22.21 16.55
C LEU A 948 -26.24 -21.81 18.03
N GLU A 949 -25.53 -22.53 18.90
CA GLU A 949 -25.38 -22.16 20.30
C GLU A 949 -24.65 -20.82 20.46
N GLN A 950 -23.58 -20.58 19.69
CA GLN A 950 -22.91 -19.27 19.69
C GLN A 950 -23.84 -18.15 19.22
N LEU A 951 -24.67 -18.40 18.21
CA LEU A 951 -25.67 -17.43 17.74
C LEU A 951 -26.70 -17.12 18.84
N LYS A 952 -27.18 -18.12 19.59
CA LYS A 952 -28.08 -17.91 20.74
C LYS A 952 -27.41 -17.11 21.86
N LEU A 953 -26.14 -17.39 22.16
CA LEU A 953 -25.36 -16.65 23.15
C LEU A 953 -25.16 -15.18 22.77
N MET A 954 -25.01 -14.88 21.47
CA MET A 954 -24.98 -13.51 20.96
C MET A 954 -26.29 -12.79 21.24
N PHE A 955 -27.44 -13.42 20.96
CA PHE A 955 -28.75 -12.82 21.23
C PHE A 955 -29.02 -12.63 22.73
N GLN A 956 -28.60 -13.58 23.58
CA GLN A 956 -28.70 -13.43 25.04
C GLN A 956 -27.79 -12.31 25.59
N SER A 957 -26.81 -11.86 24.82
CA SER A 957 -25.89 -10.79 25.18
C SER A 957 -26.19 -9.46 24.44
N ASP A 958 -27.36 -9.33 23.82
CA ASP A 958 -27.78 -8.16 23.01
C ASP A 958 -26.79 -7.80 21.88
N GLN A 959 -26.06 -8.77 21.32
CA GLN A 959 -25.12 -8.57 20.21
C GLN A 959 -25.79 -8.75 18.85
N ILE A 960 -25.41 -7.93 17.86
CA ILE A 960 -25.95 -8.02 16.49
C ILE A 960 -25.03 -8.89 15.61
N PRO A 961 -25.51 -10.05 15.10
CA PRO A 961 -24.72 -10.92 14.22
C PRO A 961 -24.54 -10.35 12.80
N MET A 962 -23.40 -10.63 12.17
CA MET A 962 -23.18 -10.27 10.77
C MET A 962 -24.11 -11.05 9.81
N GLN A 963 -24.59 -10.38 8.75
CA GLN A 963 -25.42 -11.00 7.70
C GLN A 963 -24.78 -12.25 7.10
N LEU A 964 -23.45 -12.22 6.89
CA LEU A 964 -22.70 -13.36 6.35
C LEU A 964 -22.65 -14.55 7.32
N ALA A 965 -22.61 -14.30 8.64
CA ALA A 965 -22.61 -15.37 9.64
C ALA A 965 -23.93 -16.14 9.62
N ILE A 966 -25.05 -15.41 9.60
CA ILE A 966 -26.40 -15.99 9.48
C ILE A 966 -26.52 -16.79 8.17
N THR A 967 -26.07 -16.19 7.05
CA THR A 967 -26.11 -16.85 5.74
C THR A 967 -25.35 -18.17 5.74
N ARG A 968 -24.16 -18.22 6.34
CA ARG A 968 -23.32 -19.41 6.39
C ARG A 968 -23.87 -20.50 7.31
N VAL A 969 -24.43 -20.13 8.46
CA VAL A 969 -25.07 -21.08 9.38
C VAL A 969 -26.29 -21.72 8.74
N VAL A 970 -27.17 -20.92 8.14
CA VAL A 970 -28.40 -21.41 7.50
C VAL A 970 -28.06 -22.30 6.30
N GLN A 971 -27.02 -21.96 5.53
CA GLN A 971 -26.52 -22.82 4.44
C GLN A 971 -25.94 -24.15 4.95
N ALA A 972 -25.18 -24.11 6.05
CA ALA A 972 -24.63 -25.31 6.66
C ALA A 972 -25.74 -26.20 7.26
N MET A 973 -26.77 -25.62 7.87
CA MET A 973 -27.95 -26.37 8.34
C MET A 973 -28.70 -27.02 7.17
N GLY A 974 -28.89 -26.29 6.08
CA GLY A 974 -29.54 -26.78 4.86
C GLY A 974 -28.83 -28.01 4.28
N SER A 975 -27.50 -27.98 4.21
CA SER A 975 -26.72 -29.10 3.71
C SER A 975 -26.70 -30.32 4.65
N HIS A 976 -26.92 -30.14 5.95
CA HIS A 976 -26.95 -31.21 6.95
C HIS A 976 -28.36 -31.74 7.26
N GLY A 977 -29.41 -31.21 6.62
CA GLY A 977 -30.79 -31.65 6.87
C GLY A 977 -31.43 -31.09 8.15
N ASP A 978 -30.87 -30.04 8.76
CA ASP A 978 -31.36 -29.51 10.04
C ASP A 978 -32.53 -28.52 9.87
N ILE A 979 -33.74 -29.06 9.70
CA ILE A 979 -34.98 -28.31 9.52
C ILE A 979 -35.30 -27.47 10.78
N ALA A 980 -35.18 -28.07 11.96
CA ALA A 980 -35.50 -27.43 13.22
C ALA A 980 -34.56 -26.24 13.50
N GLY A 981 -33.27 -26.39 13.21
CA GLY A 981 -32.28 -25.31 13.32
C GLY A 981 -32.59 -24.12 12.41
N ILE A 982 -32.98 -24.36 11.15
CA ILE A 982 -33.32 -23.29 10.20
C ILE A 982 -34.55 -22.50 10.67
N GLN A 983 -35.61 -23.20 11.11
CA GLN A 983 -36.82 -22.57 11.63
C GLN A 983 -36.54 -21.79 12.93
N GLU A 984 -35.65 -22.31 13.78
CA GLU A 984 -35.23 -21.62 14.98
C GLU A 984 -34.47 -20.33 14.66
N VAL A 985 -33.50 -20.37 13.74
CA VAL A 985 -32.80 -19.16 13.28
C VAL A 985 -33.78 -18.17 12.65
N GLU A 986 -34.69 -18.62 11.80
CA GLU A 986 -35.71 -17.75 11.20
C GLU A 986 -36.59 -17.07 12.28
N SER A 987 -36.97 -17.82 13.33
CA SER A 987 -37.75 -17.27 14.45
C SER A 987 -36.97 -16.22 15.26
N LEU A 988 -35.68 -16.44 15.51
CA LEU A 988 -34.79 -15.49 16.18
C LEU A 988 -34.62 -14.21 15.34
N MET A 989 -34.62 -14.34 14.01
CA MET A 989 -34.48 -13.22 13.09
C MET A 989 -35.77 -12.42 12.87
N LYS A 990 -36.96 -12.91 13.26
CA LYS A 990 -38.24 -12.19 13.05
C LYS A 990 -38.26 -10.79 13.70
N ASN A 991 -37.53 -10.60 14.80
CA ASN A 991 -37.45 -9.32 15.52
C ASN A 991 -36.42 -8.34 14.92
N LEU A 992 -35.55 -8.80 14.00
CA LEU A 992 -34.40 -8.07 13.44
C LEU A 992 -34.38 -8.05 11.91
N SER A 993 -35.42 -8.57 11.26
CA SER A 993 -35.48 -8.79 9.81
C SER A 993 -35.41 -7.50 8.98
N THR A 994 -35.87 -6.38 9.54
CA THR A 994 -35.83 -5.06 8.89
C THR A 994 -34.46 -4.38 8.93
N SER A 995 -33.56 -4.77 9.86
CA SER A 995 -32.25 -4.11 10.01
C SER A 995 -31.11 -4.78 9.23
N LEU A 996 -31.24 -6.05 8.84
CA LEU A 996 -30.15 -6.86 8.24
C LEU A 996 -30.34 -7.19 6.75
N ASN A 997 -31.46 -6.76 6.14
CA ASN A 997 -31.77 -6.93 4.71
C ASN A 997 -31.56 -8.38 4.19
N LEU A 998 -32.01 -9.38 4.96
CA LEU A 998 -31.91 -10.79 4.61
C LEU A 998 -33.01 -11.17 3.60
N SER A 999 -32.64 -11.85 2.52
CA SER A 999 -33.61 -12.34 1.55
C SER A 999 -34.44 -13.49 2.14
N ARG A 1000 -35.77 -13.44 1.98
CA ARG A 1000 -36.67 -14.55 2.31
C ARG A 1000 -36.27 -15.86 1.61
N MET A 1001 -35.70 -15.76 0.39
CA MET A 1001 -35.22 -16.91 -0.37
C MET A 1001 -34.04 -17.64 0.29
N LEU A 1002 -33.30 -17.00 1.21
CA LEU A 1002 -32.24 -17.68 1.96
C LEU A 1002 -32.80 -18.81 2.83
N PHE A 1003 -33.87 -18.54 3.59
CA PHE A 1003 -34.48 -19.52 4.48
C PHE A 1003 -35.26 -20.57 3.70
N VAL A 1004 -36.04 -20.15 2.71
CA VAL A 1004 -36.77 -21.04 1.81
C VAL A 1004 -35.83 -22.04 1.15
N ASN A 1005 -34.78 -21.57 0.46
CA ASN A 1005 -33.90 -22.46 -0.29
C ASN A 1005 -33.22 -23.48 0.63
N ASN A 1006 -32.75 -23.05 1.81
CA ASN A 1006 -32.05 -23.98 2.71
C ASN A 1006 -33.02 -24.90 3.46
N LEU A 1007 -34.25 -24.48 3.73
CA LEU A 1007 -35.30 -25.35 4.30
C LEU A 1007 -35.71 -26.43 3.31
N THR A 1008 -35.95 -26.05 2.04
CA THR A 1008 -36.20 -26.99 0.95
C THR A 1008 -35.05 -27.97 0.78
N LEU A 1009 -33.80 -27.49 0.80
CA LEU A 1009 -32.62 -28.36 0.74
C LEU A 1009 -32.56 -29.33 1.92
N ALA A 1010 -32.89 -28.88 3.13
CA ALA A 1010 -32.90 -29.74 4.31
C ALA A 1010 -33.96 -30.87 4.22
N HIS A 1011 -35.17 -30.56 3.73
CA HIS A 1011 -36.19 -31.57 3.47
C HIS A 1011 -35.75 -32.58 2.40
N ILE A 1012 -35.08 -32.12 1.34
CA ILE A 1012 -34.51 -33.00 0.31
C ILE A 1012 -33.45 -33.93 0.89
N GLN A 1013 -32.55 -33.43 1.74
CA GLN A 1013 -31.52 -34.25 2.41
C GLN A 1013 -32.13 -35.27 3.38
N ASN A 1014 -33.28 -34.94 4.00
CA ASN A 1014 -34.01 -35.86 4.87
C ASN A 1014 -34.92 -36.84 4.12
N GLY A 1015 -34.99 -36.76 2.78
CA GLY A 1015 -35.82 -37.61 1.93
C GLY A 1015 -37.31 -37.24 1.90
N ASP A 1016 -37.71 -36.11 2.50
CA ASP A 1016 -39.08 -35.60 2.51
C ASP A 1016 -39.32 -34.67 1.32
N LEU A 1017 -39.49 -35.28 0.15
CA LEU A 1017 -39.58 -34.55 -1.11
C LEU A 1017 -40.94 -33.87 -1.29
N GLU A 1018 -42.01 -34.42 -0.71
CA GLU A 1018 -43.35 -33.85 -0.72
C GLU A 1018 -43.37 -32.48 -0.04
N ALA A 1019 -42.82 -32.38 1.17
CA ALA A 1019 -42.74 -31.11 1.88
C ALA A 1019 -41.85 -30.09 1.16
N ALA A 1020 -40.75 -30.55 0.53
CA ALA A 1020 -39.87 -29.69 -0.26
C ALA A 1020 -40.62 -29.05 -1.45
N VAL A 1021 -41.45 -29.84 -2.14
CA VAL A 1021 -42.30 -29.37 -3.24
C VAL A 1021 -43.39 -28.40 -2.75
N GLU A 1022 -44.06 -28.71 -1.64
CA GLU A 1022 -45.10 -27.84 -1.07
C GLU A 1022 -44.57 -26.44 -0.69
N ILE A 1023 -43.38 -26.38 -0.09
CA ILE A 1023 -42.72 -25.11 0.26
C ILE A 1023 -42.43 -24.28 -1.00
N LEU A 1024 -41.92 -24.93 -2.06
CA LEU A 1024 -41.59 -24.26 -3.31
C LEU A 1024 -42.84 -23.83 -4.08
N GLU A 1025 -43.84 -24.70 -4.23
CA GLU A 1025 -45.10 -24.38 -4.91
C GLU A 1025 -45.81 -23.20 -4.24
N GLY A 1026 -45.85 -23.17 -2.90
CA GLY A 1026 -46.46 -22.09 -2.13
C GLY A 1026 -45.94 -20.69 -2.46
N ILE A 1027 -44.67 -20.58 -2.90
CA ILE A 1027 -44.06 -19.31 -3.30
C ILE A 1027 -44.56 -18.85 -4.66
N TYR A 1028 -44.56 -19.74 -5.65
CA TYR A 1028 -44.96 -19.40 -7.02
C TYR A 1028 -46.48 -19.28 -7.18
N THR A 1029 -47.26 -19.82 -6.24
CA THR A 1029 -48.71 -19.59 -6.16
C THR A 1029 -49.10 -18.29 -5.44
N SER A 1030 -48.15 -17.58 -4.81
CA SER A 1030 -48.40 -16.33 -4.10
C SER A 1030 -48.29 -15.10 -5.03
N PRO A 1031 -49.07 -14.01 -4.83
CA PRO A 1031 -49.09 -12.84 -5.72
C PRO A 1031 -47.73 -12.13 -5.89
N ASP A 1032 -46.85 -12.24 -4.90
CA ASP A 1032 -45.54 -11.57 -4.84
C ASP A 1032 -44.37 -12.43 -5.36
N GLY A 1033 -44.61 -13.71 -5.70
CA GLY A 1033 -43.55 -14.71 -5.86
C GLY A 1033 -43.03 -14.96 -7.29
N SER A 1034 -43.58 -14.31 -8.31
CA SER A 1034 -43.45 -14.75 -9.72
C SER A 1034 -42.05 -14.71 -10.33
N ASN A 1035 -41.06 -14.07 -9.68
CA ASN A 1035 -39.71 -13.85 -10.22
C ASN A 1035 -38.57 -14.46 -9.38
N SER A 1036 -38.86 -15.24 -8.34
CA SER A 1036 -37.81 -15.89 -7.53
C SER A 1036 -37.10 -16.98 -8.35
N SER A 1037 -35.80 -17.19 -8.13
CA SER A 1037 -35.02 -18.21 -8.84
C SER A 1037 -34.83 -19.47 -8.01
N MET A 1038 -34.95 -20.64 -8.64
CA MET A 1038 -34.69 -21.96 -8.07
C MET A 1038 -33.30 -22.52 -8.40
N SER A 1039 -32.46 -21.78 -9.16
CA SER A 1039 -31.18 -22.31 -9.66
C SER A 1039 -30.27 -22.86 -8.56
N PHE A 1040 -30.33 -22.32 -7.33
CA PHE A 1040 -29.55 -22.84 -6.20
C PHE A 1040 -29.94 -24.28 -5.81
N ILE A 1041 -31.25 -24.59 -5.79
CA ILE A 1041 -31.75 -25.92 -5.42
C ILE A 1041 -31.46 -26.93 -6.52
N PHE A 1042 -31.76 -26.58 -7.77
CA PHE A 1042 -31.45 -27.45 -8.89
C PHE A 1042 -29.96 -27.77 -8.98
N ARG A 1043 -29.10 -26.77 -8.79
CA ARG A 1043 -27.65 -27.00 -8.71
C ARG A 1043 -27.27 -27.98 -7.61
N LYS A 1044 -27.81 -27.81 -6.41
CA LYS A 1044 -27.48 -28.67 -5.26
C LYS A 1044 -28.00 -30.10 -5.42
N VAL A 1045 -29.16 -30.29 -6.04
CA VAL A 1045 -29.73 -31.61 -6.34
C VAL A 1045 -28.94 -32.31 -7.43
N LEU A 1046 -28.50 -31.58 -8.46
CA LEU A 1046 -27.66 -32.10 -9.54
C LEU A 1046 -26.24 -32.41 -9.07
N GLU A 1047 -25.61 -31.54 -8.28
CA GLU A 1047 -24.29 -31.79 -7.65
C GLU A 1047 -24.29 -33.02 -6.74
N ALA A 1048 -25.45 -33.37 -6.17
CA ALA A 1048 -25.61 -34.52 -5.28
C ALA A 1048 -26.09 -35.81 -6.00
N ASP A 1049 -26.29 -35.77 -7.32
CA ASP A 1049 -26.85 -36.86 -8.14
C ASP A 1049 -28.12 -37.50 -7.54
N ASN A 1050 -29.02 -36.68 -6.98
CA ASN A 1050 -30.26 -37.16 -6.38
C ASN A 1050 -31.41 -37.18 -7.40
N ASP A 1051 -31.47 -38.25 -8.19
CA ASP A 1051 -32.45 -38.42 -9.27
C ASP A 1051 -33.91 -38.41 -8.77
N GLN A 1052 -34.19 -38.96 -7.59
CA GLN A 1052 -35.55 -38.97 -7.02
C GLN A 1052 -36.06 -37.56 -6.69
N ALA A 1053 -35.19 -36.70 -6.16
CA ALA A 1053 -35.51 -35.30 -5.89
C ALA A 1053 -35.65 -34.52 -7.20
N LEU A 1054 -34.78 -34.80 -8.17
CA LEU A 1054 -34.82 -34.18 -9.49
C LEU A 1054 -36.14 -34.50 -10.21
N ASP A 1055 -36.60 -35.74 -10.21
CA ASP A 1055 -37.86 -36.16 -10.84
C ASP A 1055 -39.07 -35.41 -10.25
N LYS A 1056 -39.16 -35.35 -8.91
CA LYS A 1056 -40.28 -34.65 -8.24
C LYS A 1056 -40.26 -33.15 -8.47
N LEU A 1057 -39.09 -32.51 -8.41
CA LEU A 1057 -38.95 -31.08 -8.68
C LEU A 1057 -39.20 -30.76 -10.16
N SER A 1058 -38.85 -31.67 -11.08
CA SER A 1058 -39.15 -31.55 -12.51
C SER A 1058 -40.65 -31.62 -12.77
N ALA A 1059 -41.35 -32.59 -12.15
CA ALA A 1059 -42.80 -32.71 -12.24
C ALA A 1059 -43.52 -31.48 -11.66
N MET A 1060 -43.00 -30.89 -10.58
CA MET A 1060 -43.48 -29.63 -10.03
C MET A 1060 -43.27 -28.47 -11.01
N ALA A 1061 -42.06 -28.31 -11.56
CA ALA A 1061 -41.75 -27.24 -12.51
C ALA A 1061 -42.63 -27.32 -13.77
N GLU A 1062 -42.89 -28.53 -14.27
CA GLU A 1062 -43.81 -28.78 -15.38
C GLU A 1062 -45.26 -28.40 -15.01
N ARG A 1063 -45.73 -28.81 -13.82
CA ARG A 1063 -47.07 -28.46 -13.34
C ARG A 1063 -47.25 -26.94 -13.20
N LEU A 1064 -46.24 -26.24 -12.67
CA LEU A 1064 -46.23 -24.78 -12.54
C LEU A 1064 -46.24 -24.07 -13.91
N ALA A 1065 -45.49 -24.59 -14.88
CA ALA A 1065 -45.50 -24.07 -16.25
C ALA A 1065 -46.87 -24.28 -16.93
N ASN A 1066 -47.43 -25.48 -16.84
CA ASN A 1066 -48.63 -25.87 -17.58
C ASN A 1066 -49.94 -25.32 -16.96
N HIS A 1067 -50.05 -25.31 -15.62
CA HIS A 1067 -51.29 -24.91 -14.95
C HIS A 1067 -51.30 -23.46 -14.46
N PHE A 1068 -50.13 -22.88 -14.15
CA PHE A 1068 -50.03 -21.54 -13.57
C PHE A 1068 -49.29 -20.53 -14.47
N ALA A 1069 -48.88 -20.94 -15.69
CA ALA A 1069 -48.08 -20.13 -16.61
C ALA A 1069 -46.78 -19.58 -15.97
N CYS A 1070 -46.26 -20.27 -14.94
CA CYS A 1070 -45.03 -19.90 -14.26
C CYS A 1070 -43.85 -20.65 -14.88
N TYR A 1071 -43.21 -20.05 -15.87
CA TYR A 1071 -42.15 -20.68 -16.65
C TYR A 1071 -40.75 -20.58 -15.99
N ARG A 1072 -40.60 -19.78 -14.93
CA ARG A 1072 -39.29 -19.53 -14.29
C ARG A 1072 -38.65 -20.80 -13.71
N PRO A 1073 -39.35 -21.66 -12.95
CA PRO A 1073 -38.77 -22.91 -12.43
C PRO A 1073 -38.34 -23.87 -13.56
N ALA A 1074 -39.15 -24.01 -14.61
CA ALA A 1074 -38.83 -24.85 -15.76
C ALA A 1074 -37.61 -24.32 -16.54
N THR A 1075 -37.47 -22.99 -16.64
CA THR A 1075 -36.30 -22.34 -17.27
C THR A 1075 -35.03 -22.52 -16.44
N ASP A 1076 -35.12 -22.34 -15.11
CA ASP A 1076 -33.97 -22.51 -14.20
C ASP A 1076 -33.48 -23.97 -14.20
N LEU A 1077 -34.38 -24.96 -14.24
CA LEU A 1077 -34.02 -26.38 -14.35
C LEU A 1077 -33.35 -26.70 -15.69
N PHE A 1078 -33.91 -26.23 -16.80
CA PHE A 1078 -33.35 -26.42 -18.13
C PHE A 1078 -31.90 -25.88 -18.23
N LEU A 1079 -31.65 -24.69 -17.69
CA LEU A 1079 -30.31 -24.10 -17.65
C LEU A 1079 -29.33 -24.92 -16.80
N GLN A 1080 -29.76 -25.43 -15.65
CA GLN A 1080 -28.89 -26.22 -14.78
C GLN A 1080 -28.60 -27.64 -15.34
N LEU A 1081 -29.54 -28.25 -16.08
CA LEU A 1081 -29.29 -29.52 -16.79
C LEU A 1081 -28.26 -29.34 -17.91
N LEU A 1082 -28.30 -28.22 -18.64
CA LEU A 1082 -27.31 -27.87 -19.66
C LEU A 1082 -25.94 -27.53 -19.05
N GLU A 1083 -25.89 -26.87 -17.89
CA GLU A 1083 -24.63 -26.58 -17.20
C GLU A 1083 -23.90 -27.85 -16.73
N ASN A 1084 -24.65 -28.91 -16.41
CA ASN A 1084 -24.14 -30.21 -15.94
C ASN A 1084 -24.09 -31.31 -17.02
N ASP A 1085 -24.11 -30.96 -18.31
CA ASP A 1085 -23.99 -31.88 -19.46
C ASP A 1085 -25.06 -33.01 -19.54
N LYS A 1086 -26.22 -32.87 -18.87
CA LYS A 1086 -27.35 -33.82 -18.94
C LYS A 1086 -28.28 -33.51 -20.14
N TYR A 1087 -27.77 -33.76 -21.35
CA TYR A 1087 -28.40 -33.31 -22.61
C TYR A 1087 -29.73 -34.00 -22.97
N GLU A 1088 -29.86 -35.31 -22.74
CA GLU A 1088 -31.08 -36.04 -23.08
C GLU A 1088 -32.25 -35.63 -22.17
N ASP A 1089 -31.98 -35.33 -20.90
CA ASP A 1089 -32.98 -34.86 -19.94
C ASP A 1089 -33.47 -33.44 -20.32
N ALA A 1090 -32.55 -32.55 -20.71
CA ALA A 1090 -32.88 -31.23 -21.22
C ALA A 1090 -33.71 -31.29 -22.52
N LYS A 1091 -33.44 -32.28 -23.39
CA LYS A 1091 -34.22 -32.54 -24.61
C LYS A 1091 -35.63 -32.99 -24.31
N PHE A 1092 -35.79 -33.90 -23.34
CA PHE A 1092 -37.09 -34.40 -22.91
C PHE A 1092 -37.94 -33.25 -22.34
N MET A 1093 -37.36 -32.38 -21.51
CA MET A 1093 -38.04 -31.19 -21.00
C MET A 1093 -38.56 -30.25 -22.10
N LEU A 1094 -37.76 -30.02 -23.16
CA LEU A 1094 -38.17 -29.19 -24.29
C LEU A 1094 -39.35 -29.77 -25.08
N ALA A 1095 -39.39 -31.10 -25.22
CA ALA A 1095 -40.50 -31.78 -25.87
C ALA A 1095 -41.82 -31.66 -25.08
N VAL A 1096 -41.72 -31.48 -23.77
CA VAL A 1096 -42.86 -31.40 -22.84
C VAL A 1096 -43.38 -29.96 -22.66
N SER A 1097 -42.50 -28.95 -22.67
CA SER A 1097 -42.90 -27.54 -22.49
C SER A 1097 -42.18 -26.58 -23.46
N ILE A 1098 -42.79 -26.39 -24.64
CA ILE A 1098 -42.29 -25.51 -25.73
C ILE A 1098 -42.13 -24.04 -25.26
N ALA A 1099 -42.90 -23.61 -24.26
CA ALA A 1099 -42.85 -22.23 -23.73
C ALA A 1099 -41.51 -21.89 -23.02
N VAL A 1100 -40.71 -22.89 -22.63
CA VAL A 1100 -39.37 -22.66 -22.05
C VAL A 1100 -38.44 -22.00 -23.07
N CYS A 1101 -38.58 -22.31 -24.36
CA CYS A 1101 -37.76 -21.71 -25.45
C CYS A 1101 -37.80 -20.18 -25.49
N VAL A 1102 -38.92 -19.56 -25.08
CA VAL A 1102 -39.11 -18.11 -25.19
C VAL A 1102 -38.40 -17.34 -24.06
N CYS A 1103 -38.04 -18.01 -22.96
CA CYS A 1103 -37.49 -17.37 -21.76
C CYS A 1103 -36.01 -17.68 -21.48
N VAL A 1104 -35.33 -18.47 -22.32
CA VAL A 1104 -33.91 -18.80 -22.16
C VAL A 1104 -33.04 -17.58 -22.44
N ASN A 1105 -32.44 -17.00 -21.39
CA ASN A 1105 -31.46 -15.93 -21.54
C ASN A 1105 -30.08 -16.51 -21.81
N VAL A 1106 -29.65 -16.46 -23.08
CA VAL A 1106 -28.38 -16.99 -23.60
C VAL A 1106 -27.15 -16.44 -22.86
N MET A 1107 -27.26 -15.27 -22.21
CA MET A 1107 -26.15 -14.65 -21.47
C MET A 1107 -25.60 -15.46 -20.29
N SER A 1108 -26.32 -16.48 -19.82
CA SER A 1108 -25.86 -17.34 -18.72
C SER A 1108 -24.95 -18.50 -19.15
N LEU A 1109 -24.88 -18.83 -20.44
CA LEU A 1109 -24.08 -19.95 -20.96
C LEU A 1109 -22.75 -19.43 -21.53
N SER A 1110 -21.63 -19.68 -20.84
CA SER A 1110 -20.31 -19.13 -21.20
C SER A 1110 -19.42 -20.03 -22.06
N GLU A 1111 -19.82 -21.27 -22.36
CA GLU A 1111 -18.97 -22.27 -23.04
C GLU A 1111 -19.51 -22.67 -24.43
N VAL A 1112 -18.63 -22.67 -25.45
CA VAL A 1112 -18.94 -23.03 -26.86
C VAL A 1112 -19.69 -24.35 -26.99
N GLY A 1113 -19.24 -25.38 -26.26
CA GLY A 1113 -19.81 -26.73 -26.32
C GLY A 1113 -21.28 -26.75 -25.93
N LYS A 1114 -21.63 -26.03 -24.87
CA LYS A 1114 -22.99 -25.92 -24.35
C LYS A 1114 -23.92 -25.14 -25.29
N ILE A 1115 -23.40 -24.10 -25.95
CA ILE A 1115 -24.16 -23.33 -26.94
C ILE A 1115 -24.43 -24.18 -28.19
N LYS A 1116 -23.46 -24.96 -28.69
CA LYS A 1116 -23.66 -25.89 -29.81
C LYS A 1116 -24.67 -26.99 -29.47
N SER A 1117 -24.62 -27.52 -28.25
CA SER A 1117 -25.60 -28.51 -27.79
C SER A 1117 -27.02 -27.92 -27.69
N LEU A 1118 -27.17 -26.68 -27.21
CA LEU A 1118 -28.46 -25.98 -27.21
C LEU A 1118 -29.03 -25.78 -28.62
N MET A 1119 -28.18 -25.46 -29.60
CA MET A 1119 -28.57 -25.35 -31.00
C MET A 1119 -29.03 -26.68 -31.62
N ASN A 1120 -28.39 -27.79 -31.24
CA ASN A 1120 -28.81 -29.12 -31.68
C ASN A 1120 -30.16 -29.53 -31.06
N LEU A 1121 -30.44 -29.08 -29.84
CA LEU A 1121 -31.66 -29.38 -29.10
C LEU A 1121 -32.87 -28.57 -29.58
N ILE A 1122 -32.65 -27.32 -30.03
CA ILE A 1122 -33.72 -26.43 -30.52
C ILE A 1122 -33.34 -25.94 -31.93
N PRO A 1123 -33.65 -26.72 -32.99
CA PRO A 1123 -33.26 -26.38 -34.36
C PRO A 1123 -33.95 -25.13 -34.91
N ASP A 1124 -35.12 -24.76 -34.40
CA ASP A 1124 -35.93 -23.60 -34.80
C ASP A 1124 -35.94 -22.50 -33.73
N PHE A 1125 -34.78 -22.24 -33.11
CA PHE A 1125 -34.63 -21.14 -32.17
C PHE A 1125 -34.92 -19.80 -32.87
N ALA A 1126 -35.83 -18.98 -32.32
CA ALA A 1126 -36.31 -17.76 -32.98
C ALA A 1126 -35.21 -16.69 -33.17
N GLU A 1127 -34.17 -16.70 -32.32
CA GLU A 1127 -33.05 -15.75 -32.35
C GLU A 1127 -31.70 -16.44 -32.65
N LYS A 1128 -31.62 -17.24 -33.73
CA LYS A 1128 -30.35 -17.88 -34.18
C LYS A 1128 -29.20 -16.88 -34.34
N GLU A 1129 -29.52 -15.63 -34.70
CA GLU A 1129 -28.57 -14.53 -34.85
C GLU A 1129 -27.79 -14.25 -33.57
N VAL A 1130 -28.47 -14.26 -32.41
CA VAL A 1130 -27.86 -14.01 -31.10
C VAL A 1130 -26.93 -15.17 -30.71
N LEU A 1131 -27.37 -16.42 -30.93
CA LEU A 1131 -26.57 -17.62 -30.64
C LEU A 1131 -25.30 -17.69 -31.48
N TYR A 1132 -25.40 -17.43 -32.79
CA TYR A 1132 -24.23 -17.39 -33.67
C TYR A 1132 -23.29 -16.24 -33.32
N ALA A 1133 -23.79 -15.08 -32.89
CA ALA A 1133 -22.95 -13.99 -32.41
C ALA A 1133 -22.13 -14.37 -31.15
N TYR A 1134 -22.74 -15.11 -30.21
CA TYR A 1134 -22.03 -15.61 -29.03
C TYR A 1134 -21.05 -16.74 -29.35
N LEU A 1135 -21.41 -17.67 -30.25
CA LEU A 1135 -20.48 -18.69 -30.74
C LEU A 1135 -19.30 -18.09 -31.47
N LEU A 1136 -19.53 -17.08 -32.31
CA LEU A 1136 -18.46 -16.36 -33.01
C LEU A 1136 -17.60 -15.59 -32.01
N LYS A 1137 -18.20 -14.96 -30.99
CA LYS A 1137 -17.46 -14.32 -29.89
C LYS A 1137 -16.56 -15.34 -29.18
N SER A 1138 -17.09 -16.51 -28.85
CA SER A 1138 -16.33 -17.52 -28.10
C SER A 1138 -15.24 -18.14 -28.96
N HIS A 1139 -15.50 -18.50 -30.22
CA HIS A 1139 -14.46 -18.92 -31.17
C HIS A 1139 -13.38 -17.84 -31.39
N VAL A 1140 -13.74 -16.56 -31.30
CA VAL A 1140 -12.79 -15.44 -31.34
C VAL A 1140 -11.98 -15.33 -30.06
N VAL A 1141 -12.59 -15.56 -28.90
CA VAL A 1141 -11.90 -15.60 -27.60
C VAL A 1141 -10.94 -16.79 -27.53
N ASP A 1142 -11.31 -17.94 -28.11
CA ASP A 1142 -10.52 -19.17 -28.16
C ASP A 1142 -9.46 -19.17 -29.30
N GLU A 1143 -9.38 -18.07 -30.07
CA GLU A 1143 -8.47 -17.90 -31.23
C GLU A 1143 -8.61 -18.95 -32.36
N ASP A 1144 -9.75 -19.64 -32.45
CA ASP A 1144 -10.01 -20.67 -33.46
C ASP A 1144 -10.57 -20.06 -34.76
N LEU A 1145 -9.66 -19.66 -35.66
CA LEU A 1145 -10.01 -19.07 -36.96
C LEU A 1145 -10.76 -20.05 -37.87
N THR A 1146 -10.43 -21.34 -37.83
CA THR A 1146 -11.06 -22.35 -38.69
C THR A 1146 -12.54 -22.53 -38.38
N SER A 1147 -12.89 -22.66 -37.10
CA SER A 1147 -14.29 -22.77 -36.67
C SER A 1147 -15.04 -21.45 -36.86
N ALA A 1148 -14.40 -20.31 -36.60
CA ALA A 1148 -15.02 -19.01 -36.80
C ALA A 1148 -15.32 -18.71 -38.29
N LYS A 1149 -14.44 -19.13 -39.21
CA LYS A 1149 -14.65 -19.06 -40.67
C LYS A 1149 -15.82 -19.93 -41.12
N ALA A 1150 -15.82 -21.20 -40.71
CA ALA A 1150 -16.88 -22.13 -41.06
C ALA A 1150 -18.25 -21.64 -40.56
N LEU A 1151 -18.29 -21.08 -39.34
CA LEU A 1151 -19.50 -20.49 -38.78
C LEU A 1151 -19.94 -19.25 -39.57
N HIS A 1152 -19.00 -18.38 -39.95
CA HIS A 1152 -19.31 -17.19 -40.75
C HIS A 1152 -19.84 -17.55 -42.14
N GLU A 1153 -19.26 -18.54 -42.82
CA GLU A 1153 -19.76 -19.07 -44.09
C GLU A 1153 -21.14 -19.71 -43.95
N GLN A 1154 -21.40 -20.41 -42.84
CA GLN A 1154 -22.70 -20.98 -42.55
C GLN A 1154 -23.76 -19.89 -42.36
N MET A 1155 -23.45 -18.84 -41.59
CA MET A 1155 -24.34 -17.68 -41.40
C MET A 1155 -24.68 -17.01 -42.75
N GLN A 1156 -23.71 -16.90 -43.65
CA GLN A 1156 -23.92 -16.35 -45.00
C GLN A 1156 -24.81 -17.25 -45.88
N LYS A 1157 -24.62 -18.58 -45.83
CA LYS A 1157 -25.45 -19.55 -46.56
C LYS A 1157 -26.90 -19.58 -46.08
N GLU A 1158 -27.11 -19.40 -44.79
CA GLU A 1158 -28.46 -19.31 -44.19
C GLU A 1158 -29.10 -17.92 -44.37
N GLY A 1159 -28.41 -16.97 -45.03
CA GLY A 1159 -28.94 -15.64 -45.35
C GLY A 1159 -29.02 -14.68 -44.15
N MET A 1160 -28.28 -14.95 -43.07
CA MET A 1160 -28.34 -14.15 -41.84
C MET A 1160 -27.44 -12.92 -41.90
N THR A 1161 -27.91 -11.81 -41.34
CA THR A 1161 -27.09 -10.61 -41.18
C THR A 1161 -26.22 -10.71 -39.94
N VAL A 1162 -24.92 -10.92 -40.12
CA VAL A 1162 -23.96 -10.96 -39.01
C VAL A 1162 -23.88 -9.58 -38.36
N ASP A 1163 -23.99 -9.53 -37.03
CA ASP A 1163 -23.87 -8.27 -36.30
C ASP A 1163 -22.47 -7.68 -36.40
N GLU A 1164 -22.40 -6.35 -36.34
CA GLU A 1164 -21.19 -5.58 -36.62
C GLU A 1164 -20.08 -5.82 -35.61
N LEU A 1165 -20.45 -6.16 -34.36
CA LEU A 1165 -19.50 -6.49 -33.29
C LEU A 1165 -18.83 -7.84 -33.55
N SER A 1166 -19.58 -8.82 -34.04
CA SER A 1166 -19.11 -10.13 -34.46
C SER A 1166 -18.22 -10.06 -35.70
N LEU A 1167 -18.57 -9.26 -36.71
CA LEU A 1167 -17.71 -8.99 -37.87
C LEU A 1167 -16.38 -8.34 -37.48
N LYS A 1168 -16.39 -7.38 -36.55
CA LYS A 1168 -15.18 -6.72 -36.04
C LYS A 1168 -14.29 -7.69 -35.25
N ARG A 1169 -14.89 -8.57 -34.46
CA ARG A 1169 -14.19 -9.65 -33.73
C ARG A 1169 -13.52 -10.63 -34.69
N LEU A 1170 -14.23 -11.07 -35.74
CA LEU A 1170 -13.70 -11.93 -36.80
C LEU A 1170 -12.58 -11.22 -37.58
N ALA A 1171 -12.75 -9.94 -37.89
CA ALA A 1171 -11.72 -9.12 -38.55
C ALA A 1171 -10.43 -9.01 -37.74
N GLY A 1172 -10.55 -8.86 -36.42
CA GLY A 1172 -9.42 -8.91 -35.50
C GLY A 1172 -8.70 -10.26 -35.55
N LEU A 1173 -9.44 -11.36 -35.65
CA LEU A 1173 -8.87 -12.70 -35.75
C LEU A 1173 -8.11 -12.93 -37.07
N TYR A 1174 -8.69 -12.53 -38.21
CA TYR A 1174 -8.04 -12.59 -39.53
C TYR A 1174 -6.73 -11.80 -39.54
N ARG A 1175 -6.71 -10.61 -38.90
CA ARG A 1175 -5.49 -9.78 -38.77
C ARG A 1175 -4.43 -10.43 -37.89
N LYS A 1176 -4.84 -11.06 -36.77
CA LYS A 1176 -3.91 -11.75 -35.85
C LYS A 1176 -3.17 -12.92 -36.53
N VAL A 1177 -3.86 -13.67 -37.39
CA VAL A 1177 -3.28 -14.81 -38.12
C VAL A 1177 -2.59 -14.38 -39.44
N GLY A 1178 -2.76 -13.13 -39.86
CA GLY A 1178 -2.11 -12.56 -41.05
C GLY A 1178 -2.81 -12.90 -42.37
N GLU A 1179 -4.08 -13.30 -42.34
CA GLU A 1179 -4.86 -13.63 -43.53
C GLU A 1179 -5.68 -12.43 -44.05
N THR A 1180 -5.95 -12.42 -45.36
CA THR A 1180 -6.70 -11.33 -46.00
C THR A 1180 -8.19 -11.37 -45.65
N LEU A 1181 -8.70 -10.20 -45.25
CA LEU A 1181 -10.11 -9.98 -44.90
C LEU A 1181 -11.03 -10.17 -46.12
N PRO A 1182 -12.07 -11.03 -46.03
CA PRO A 1182 -12.99 -11.27 -47.15
C PRO A 1182 -14.14 -10.24 -47.26
N PHE A 1183 -14.22 -9.27 -46.35
CA PHE A 1183 -15.26 -8.23 -46.31
C PHE A 1183 -14.66 -6.82 -46.05
N PRO A 1184 -15.32 -5.74 -46.52
CA PRO A 1184 -14.80 -4.38 -46.43
C PRO A 1184 -14.64 -3.88 -44.99
N ASP A 1185 -13.52 -3.22 -44.72
CA ASP A 1185 -13.16 -2.69 -43.41
C ASP A 1185 -13.81 -1.32 -43.19
N HIS A 1186 -14.87 -1.25 -42.39
CA HIS A 1186 -15.56 0.01 -42.08
C HIS A 1186 -15.08 0.59 -40.73
N SER A 1187 -15.01 1.92 -40.63
CA SER A 1187 -14.52 2.62 -39.45
C SER A 1187 -15.49 2.50 -38.26
N PHE A 1188 -14.99 2.60 -37.03
CA PHE A 1188 -15.81 2.60 -35.80
C PHE A 1188 -16.93 3.66 -35.84
N HIS A 1189 -16.67 4.78 -36.51
CA HIS A 1189 -17.64 5.87 -36.70
C HIS A 1189 -18.85 5.46 -37.56
N PHE A 1190 -18.62 4.69 -38.63
CA PHE A 1190 -19.68 4.18 -39.51
C PHE A 1190 -20.66 3.29 -38.73
N TYR A 1191 -20.14 2.39 -37.88
CA TYR A 1191 -20.93 1.49 -37.05
C TYR A 1191 -21.70 2.23 -35.94
N THR A 1192 -21.10 3.25 -35.31
CA THR A 1192 -21.82 4.08 -34.34
C THR A 1192 -23.00 4.85 -34.94
N GLN A 1193 -22.86 5.36 -36.16
CA GLN A 1193 -23.95 6.03 -36.87
C GLN A 1193 -25.07 5.06 -37.28
N LEU A 1194 -24.73 3.82 -37.66
CA LEU A 1194 -25.70 2.80 -38.04
C LEU A 1194 -26.45 2.21 -36.84
N LEU A 1195 -25.79 2.08 -35.68
CA LEU A 1195 -26.41 1.67 -34.42
C LEU A 1195 -27.37 2.73 -33.88
N LEU A 1196 -27.01 4.02 -33.99
CA LEU A 1196 -27.89 5.14 -33.65
C LEU A 1196 -29.16 5.15 -34.51
N SER A 1197 -29.05 4.86 -35.81
CA SER A 1197 -30.22 4.81 -36.70
C SER A 1197 -31.13 3.60 -36.44
N LYS A 1198 -30.57 2.42 -36.09
CA LYS A 1198 -31.36 1.24 -35.69
C LYS A 1198 -32.00 1.38 -34.30
N LEU A 1199 -31.34 2.04 -33.34
CA LEU A 1199 -31.91 2.34 -32.02
C LEU A 1199 -33.08 3.32 -32.11
N LEU A 1200 -33.01 4.32 -32.99
CA LEU A 1200 -34.14 5.19 -33.31
C LEU A 1200 -35.31 4.40 -33.92
N PHE A 1201 -35.03 3.45 -34.81
CA PHE A 1201 -36.06 2.59 -35.42
C PHE A 1201 -36.72 1.64 -34.40
N PHE A 1202 -35.94 1.06 -33.47
CA PHE A 1202 -36.47 0.24 -32.37
C PHE A 1202 -37.28 1.07 -31.37
N TRP A 1203 -36.89 2.32 -31.11
CA TRP A 1203 -37.62 3.21 -30.23
C TRP A 1203 -38.96 3.65 -30.84
N GLU A 1204 -39.01 3.89 -32.15
CA GLU A 1204 -40.27 4.12 -32.88
C GLU A 1204 -41.19 2.89 -32.88
N TYR A 1205 -40.65 1.68 -33.07
CA TYR A 1205 -41.41 0.43 -33.02
C TYR A 1205 -41.96 0.14 -31.61
N PHE A 1206 -41.18 0.41 -30.57
CA PHE A 1206 -41.58 0.22 -29.17
C PHE A 1206 -42.65 1.24 -28.74
N CYS A 1207 -42.57 2.48 -29.23
CA CYS A 1207 -43.61 3.48 -29.07
C CYS A 1207 -44.90 3.09 -29.81
N TYR A 1208 -44.79 2.53 -31.02
CA TYR A 1208 -45.94 2.07 -31.82
C TYR A 1208 -46.65 0.85 -31.17
N PHE A 1209 -45.88 -0.10 -30.63
CA PHE A 1209 -46.44 -1.28 -29.93
C PHE A 1209 -47.12 -0.90 -28.61
N ARG A 1210 -46.57 0.07 -27.87
CA ARG A 1210 -47.18 0.59 -26.63
C ARG A 1210 -48.48 1.36 -26.90
N PHE A 1211 -48.61 2.00 -28.06
CA PHE A 1211 -49.84 2.66 -28.49
C PHE A 1211 -50.93 1.65 -28.90
N MET A 1212 -50.54 0.52 -29.50
CA MET A 1212 -51.47 -0.54 -29.92
C MET A 1212 -52.01 -1.37 -28.74
N VAL A 1213 -51.19 -1.62 -27.71
CA VAL A 1213 -51.63 -2.33 -26.47
C VAL A 1213 -52.50 -1.45 -25.57
N SER A 1214 -52.44 -0.13 -25.71
CA SER A 1214 -53.32 0.81 -25.01
C SER A 1214 -54.71 0.95 -25.65
N SER A 1215 -54.96 0.34 -26.81
CA SER A 1215 -56.21 0.50 -27.58
C SER A 1215 -57.00 -0.79 -27.82
N HIS A 1216 -56.72 -1.86 -27.08
CA HIS A 1216 -57.55 -3.07 -27.03
C HIS A 1216 -58.03 -3.42 -25.61
#